data_AF-A0A7J7WFM5-F1
#
_entry.id   AF-A0A7J7WFM5-F1
#
_cell.length_a   1.000
_cell.length_b   1.000
_cell.length_c   1.000
_cell.angle_alpha   90.00
_cell.angle_beta   90.00
_cell.angle_gamma   90.00
#
_symmetry.space_group_name_H-M   'P 1'
#
loop_
_entity.id
_entity.type
_entity.pdbx_description
1 polymer ?
#
loop_
_entity_poly.entity_id
_entity_poly.type
_entity_poly.pdbx_seq_one_letter_code
_entity_poly.pdbx_strand_id
1 'polypeptide(L)'
;MAEGGGSGERPDAETQKSELGALMRTTLQRGAQWYLIDNRWFKQWKKYVGFDSWDMYNVGEHNMFPGPIDNSGLFSDPESQTLKEHLIDELDYVLVPTEAWNKLLDWYGCVEGQQPIVRKVVEYGLFVKHCKVEVYLLELKLCENSDPNNVLSCHFSKADTIATIEKEMRKLFNIPAERETRLWNKYMSNTYEQLSKLDNTVQDAGLYQGQVLVIEPQNEDGTWPRQTLPSKSSTAPSRNFTTSPKSSASPYSSVSASPIANGDSTNTSGMHSSGVSRGGSGFSASYNCQEPPSPQVHPGLCGLGNLGNTCFMNSALQCLSNTAPLTDYFLQDEYEAEINRDNPLGMKGEIAEAYAELIKQMWSGRDAHVAPRMFKTQVGRFAPQFSGYQQQDSQELLAFLLDGLHEDLNRVKKKPYLELQDANGRPDAVVAKEAWENHRLRNDSVIVDTFHGLFKSTLVCPECAKVSVTFDPFCYLTLPLPLKKDRVMEVFLVPADPRCRPAQYRVTVPLMGAVSDLCEALSRLSGVAAENMVVTDVYNHRFHKIFQMDEGLNHIMPRDDIFVYEVRSACADGSECVTLPVYFRERKSRPASPSSGAVLYGQPLLVSVPKHTLTLESLYQAVCERISRYIKQPLPEEAGGSPLEPGACNGSRGSCEGEDEEEMEHLEEGREQLSEPEGGWEDEPGGDQGETAQRKSAGRPCPKRLFTFSLVNSYGTADINALATDGKLLKLSCL
;
A
#
# COMPACT_ATOMS: atom_id res chain seq x y z
N MET A 1 24.77 11.66 -34.81
CA MET A 1 25.84 10.66 -34.69
C MET A 1 26.33 10.66 -33.26
N ALA A 2 26.10 9.56 -32.55
CA ALA A 2 26.62 9.26 -31.22
C ALA A 2 26.40 7.75 -30.97
N GLU A 3 26.90 6.92 -31.90
CA GLU A 3 26.90 5.47 -31.72
C GLU A 3 28.10 5.10 -30.84
N GLY A 4 27.88 4.27 -29.82
CA GLY A 4 28.93 3.91 -28.87
C GLY A 4 28.63 2.62 -28.11
N GLY A 5 29.38 1.56 -28.42
CA GLY A 5 29.71 0.51 -27.44
C GLY A 5 28.66 -0.54 -27.10
N GLY A 6 28.06 -1.22 -28.09
CA GLY A 6 27.28 -2.45 -27.85
C GLY A 6 27.28 -3.36 -29.07
N SER A 7 28.03 -4.47 -29.03
CA SER A 7 28.25 -5.35 -30.19
C SER A 7 27.29 -6.56 -30.22
N GLY A 8 25.99 -6.29 -30.18
CA GLY A 8 24.93 -7.29 -30.37
C GLY A 8 23.78 -6.70 -31.19
N GLU A 9 23.20 -7.49 -32.10
CA GLU A 9 21.96 -7.09 -32.77
C GLU A 9 20.82 -7.11 -31.73
N ARG A 10 20.34 -5.93 -31.32
CA ARG A 10 19.12 -5.84 -30.51
C ARG A 10 17.95 -6.35 -31.35
N PRO A 11 17.25 -7.43 -30.93
CA PRO A 11 16.13 -7.96 -31.68
C PRO A 11 14.90 -7.04 -31.55
N ASP A 12 13.87 -7.31 -32.36
CA ASP A 12 12.65 -6.50 -32.35
C ASP A 12 11.86 -6.57 -31.03
N ALA A 13 10.93 -5.63 -30.87
CA ALA A 13 10.12 -5.49 -29.67
C ALA A 13 9.35 -6.78 -29.31
N GLU A 14 8.84 -7.50 -30.30
CA GLU A 14 8.05 -8.72 -30.10
C GLU A 14 8.94 -9.89 -29.63
N THR A 15 10.12 -10.07 -30.22
CA THR A 15 11.12 -11.04 -29.78
C THR A 15 11.57 -10.74 -28.35
N GLN A 16 11.91 -9.48 -28.04
CA GLN A 16 12.30 -9.08 -26.68
C GLN A 16 11.20 -9.38 -25.65
N LYS A 17 9.93 -9.03 -25.97
CA LYS A 17 8.78 -9.32 -25.13
C LYS A 17 8.59 -10.83 -24.90
N SER A 18 8.73 -11.62 -25.96
CA SER A 18 8.58 -13.09 -25.91
C SER A 18 9.66 -13.75 -25.04
N GLU A 19 10.94 -13.43 -25.29
CA GLU A 19 12.06 -14.02 -24.55
C GLU A 19 12.05 -13.62 -23.07
N LEU A 20 11.90 -12.33 -22.75
CA LEU A 20 11.85 -11.91 -21.34
C LEU A 20 10.55 -12.36 -20.66
N GLY A 21 9.42 -12.41 -21.38
CA GLY A 21 8.16 -12.93 -20.86
C GLY A 21 8.22 -14.42 -20.50
N ALA A 22 9.08 -15.20 -21.15
CA ALA A 22 9.42 -16.55 -20.70
C ALA A 22 10.26 -16.53 -19.42
N LEU A 23 11.35 -15.76 -19.41
CA LEU A 23 12.31 -15.74 -18.30
C LEU A 23 11.76 -15.13 -17.00
N MET A 24 10.82 -14.18 -17.07
CA MET A 24 10.14 -13.60 -15.91
C MET A 24 9.29 -14.61 -15.12
N ARG A 25 9.03 -15.82 -15.67
CA ARG A 25 8.35 -16.92 -14.98
C ARG A 25 9.31 -17.94 -14.35
N THR A 26 10.62 -17.66 -14.31
CA THR A 26 11.63 -18.52 -13.68
C THR A 26 11.38 -18.65 -12.18
N THR A 27 11.37 -19.88 -11.66
CA THR A 27 11.17 -20.15 -10.24
C THR A 27 12.41 -19.81 -9.41
N LEU A 28 12.20 -19.29 -8.20
CA LEU A 28 13.29 -18.97 -7.27
C LEU A 28 13.90 -20.26 -6.70
N GLN A 29 15.18 -20.51 -6.99
CA GLN A 29 15.94 -21.67 -6.50
C GLN A 29 17.09 -21.21 -5.60
N ARG A 30 17.31 -21.88 -4.46
CA ARG A 30 18.38 -21.55 -3.49
C ARG A 30 19.74 -21.39 -4.17
N GLY A 31 20.41 -20.27 -3.89
CA GLY A 31 21.74 -19.94 -4.43
C GLY A 31 21.75 -19.33 -5.84
N ALA A 32 20.61 -19.32 -6.56
CA ALA A 32 20.50 -18.64 -7.84
C ALA A 32 20.76 -17.12 -7.70
N GLN A 33 21.32 -16.52 -8.76
CA GLN A 33 21.57 -15.09 -8.82
C GLN A 33 20.42 -14.37 -9.54
N TRP A 34 20.03 -13.24 -8.97
CA TRP A 34 18.99 -12.34 -9.49
C TRP A 34 19.50 -10.90 -9.40
N TYR A 35 19.03 -10.05 -10.29
CA TYR A 35 19.54 -8.68 -10.49
C TYR A 35 18.41 -7.68 -10.28
N LEU A 36 18.73 -6.55 -9.65
CA LEU A 36 17.80 -5.43 -9.49
C LEU A 36 17.92 -4.49 -10.69
N ILE A 37 16.76 -4.05 -11.19
CA ILE A 37 16.61 -3.01 -12.22
C ILE A 37 15.70 -1.92 -11.66
N ASP A 38 16.07 -0.65 -11.81
CA ASP A 38 15.19 0.48 -11.44
C ASP A 38 13.86 0.39 -12.19
N ASN A 39 12.77 0.41 -11.43
CA ASN A 39 11.43 0.20 -11.96
C ASN A 39 11.00 1.32 -12.93
N ARG A 40 11.63 2.50 -12.89
CA ARG A 40 11.41 3.58 -13.87
C ARG A 40 11.94 3.16 -15.25
N TRP A 41 13.16 2.64 -15.29
CA TRP A 41 13.76 2.11 -16.51
C TRP A 41 12.95 0.89 -17.01
N PHE A 42 12.63 -0.04 -16.12
CA PHE A 42 11.88 -1.25 -16.49
C PHE A 42 10.46 -0.93 -16.99
N LYS A 43 9.74 0.02 -16.38
CA LYS A 43 8.44 0.51 -16.89
C LYS A 43 8.57 1.20 -18.25
N GLN A 44 9.68 1.87 -18.52
CA GLN A 44 9.93 2.48 -19.83
C GLN A 44 10.24 1.41 -20.90
N TRP A 45 11.04 0.39 -20.57
CA TRP A 45 11.23 -0.79 -21.43
C TRP A 45 9.90 -1.52 -21.70
N LYS A 46 9.08 -1.78 -20.66
CA LYS A 46 7.78 -2.43 -20.82
C LYS A 46 6.84 -1.70 -21.78
N LYS A 47 6.86 -0.37 -21.82
CA LYS A 47 6.14 0.43 -22.84
C LYS A 47 6.76 0.26 -24.23
N TYR A 48 8.07 0.41 -24.34
CA TYR A 48 8.79 0.29 -25.62
C TYR A 48 8.56 -1.05 -26.31
N VAL A 49 8.45 -2.16 -25.56
CA VAL A 49 8.17 -3.49 -26.12
C VAL A 49 6.69 -3.91 -26.05
N GLY A 50 5.80 -3.05 -25.54
CA GLY A 50 4.38 -3.38 -25.34
C GLY A 50 4.16 -4.61 -24.45
N PHE A 51 4.97 -4.78 -23.40
CA PHE A 51 4.99 -5.97 -22.55
C PHE A 51 3.64 -6.23 -21.89
N ASP A 52 3.11 -5.20 -21.22
CA ASP A 52 1.76 -5.18 -20.66
C ASP A 52 0.75 -4.86 -21.79
N SER A 53 -0.38 -5.56 -21.83
CA SER A 53 -1.27 -5.64 -23.01
C SER A 53 -2.14 -4.41 -23.33
N TRP A 54 -1.89 -3.26 -22.70
CA TRP A 54 -2.78 -2.08 -22.73
C TRP A 54 -2.22 -0.87 -23.51
N ASP A 55 -0.96 -0.92 -23.98
CA ASP A 55 -0.30 0.22 -24.64
C ASP A 55 0.37 -0.21 -25.95
N MET A 56 -0.44 -0.69 -26.91
CA MET A 56 0.03 -1.20 -28.20
C MET A 56 0.44 -0.12 -29.22
N TYR A 57 0.18 1.16 -28.95
CA TYR A 57 0.34 2.24 -29.93
C TYR A 57 1.74 2.84 -30.02
N ASN A 58 2.51 2.77 -28.94
CA ASN A 58 3.85 3.36 -28.85
C ASN A 58 4.98 2.30 -28.91
N VAL A 59 4.64 1.05 -29.28
CA VAL A 59 5.57 -0.08 -29.34
C VAL A 59 6.59 0.13 -30.45
N GLY A 60 7.88 0.01 -30.10
CA GLY A 60 9.01 0.23 -31.00
C GLY A 60 9.31 1.69 -31.34
N GLU A 61 8.51 2.67 -30.90
CA GLU A 61 8.77 4.08 -31.20
C GLU A 61 10.07 4.59 -30.54
N HIS A 62 10.87 5.36 -31.28
CA HIS A 62 12.14 5.92 -30.79
C HIS A 62 11.95 6.89 -29.61
N ASN A 63 10.78 7.52 -29.46
CA ASN A 63 10.46 8.39 -28.33
C ASN A 63 10.34 7.62 -26.99
N MET A 64 10.04 6.32 -27.02
CA MET A 64 9.88 5.45 -25.85
C MET A 64 11.12 4.60 -25.57
N PHE A 65 12.15 4.65 -26.41
CA PHE A 65 13.39 3.90 -26.20
C PHE A 65 13.99 4.17 -24.81
N PRO A 66 14.16 3.17 -23.93
CA PRO A 66 14.51 3.38 -22.53
C PRO A 66 15.97 3.81 -22.29
N GLY A 67 16.84 3.75 -23.30
CA GLY A 67 18.28 3.99 -23.16
C GLY A 67 19.00 2.84 -22.42
N PRO A 68 20.29 3.02 -22.09
CA PRO A 68 21.03 2.07 -21.26
C PRO A 68 20.40 1.89 -19.89
N ILE A 69 20.57 0.71 -19.29
CA ILE A 69 20.09 0.40 -17.95
C ILE A 69 20.71 1.40 -16.97
N ASP A 70 19.85 2.20 -16.33
CA ASP A 70 20.21 3.16 -15.29
C ASP A 70 19.62 2.73 -13.95
N ASN A 71 20.49 2.34 -13.02
CA ASN A 71 20.16 1.99 -11.64
C ASN A 71 20.50 3.13 -10.65
N SER A 72 20.85 4.33 -11.12
CA SER A 72 21.23 5.47 -10.27
C SER A 72 20.16 5.85 -9.24
N GLY A 73 18.88 5.64 -9.56
CA GLY A 73 17.75 5.84 -8.64
C GLY A 73 17.80 4.94 -7.41
N LEU A 74 18.49 3.80 -7.46
CA LEU A 74 18.60 2.81 -6.39
C LEU A 74 19.80 3.05 -5.44
N PHE A 75 20.81 3.84 -5.83
CA PHE A 75 22.02 4.07 -5.03
C PHE A 75 21.86 5.22 -4.02
N SER A 76 22.37 5.06 -2.80
CA SER A 76 22.41 6.10 -1.76
C SER A 76 23.59 7.05 -1.93
N ASP A 77 24.70 6.52 -2.44
CA ASP A 77 25.93 7.23 -2.80
C ASP A 77 26.35 6.83 -4.23
N PRO A 78 26.53 7.78 -5.16
CA PRO A 78 26.99 7.50 -6.52
C PRO A 78 28.40 6.90 -6.63
N GLU A 79 29.31 7.18 -5.68
CA GLU A 79 30.71 6.73 -5.79
C GLU A 79 30.89 5.27 -5.33
N SER A 80 30.38 4.91 -4.14
CA SER A 80 30.40 3.53 -3.65
C SER A 80 29.35 2.62 -4.29
N GLN A 81 28.34 3.18 -4.96
CA GLN A 81 27.18 2.46 -5.50
C GLN A 81 26.46 1.62 -4.42
N THR A 82 26.49 2.11 -3.17
CA THR A 82 25.76 1.51 -2.04
C THR A 82 24.27 1.57 -2.32
N LEU A 83 23.55 0.46 -2.12
CA LEU A 83 22.09 0.41 -2.32
C LEU A 83 21.37 1.22 -1.22
N LYS A 84 20.39 2.05 -1.57
CA LYS A 84 19.49 2.71 -0.62
C LYS A 84 18.81 1.67 0.27
N GLU A 85 18.61 2.00 1.54
CA GLU A 85 17.79 1.20 2.45
C GLU A 85 16.29 1.33 2.12
N HIS A 86 15.49 0.36 2.59
CA HIS A 86 14.02 0.36 2.53
C HIS A 86 13.37 0.42 1.13
N LEU A 87 14.10 0.12 0.05
CA LEU A 87 13.51 0.00 -1.29
C LEU A 87 12.51 -1.16 -1.37
N ILE A 88 11.40 -0.95 -2.07
CA ILE A 88 10.28 -1.87 -2.15
C ILE A 88 10.23 -2.56 -3.53
N ASP A 89 10.12 -3.88 -3.49
CA ASP A 89 9.96 -4.79 -4.65
C ASP A 89 8.69 -4.43 -5.46
N GLU A 90 8.75 -4.48 -6.79
CA GLU A 90 7.74 -3.99 -7.75
C GLU A 90 7.36 -2.50 -7.67
N LEU A 91 7.87 -1.73 -6.69
CA LEU A 91 7.66 -0.28 -6.56
C LEU A 91 8.89 0.52 -6.99
N ASP A 92 10.06 0.26 -6.40
CA ASP A 92 11.30 0.97 -6.66
C ASP A 92 12.22 0.20 -7.62
N TYR A 93 12.30 -1.12 -7.46
CA TYR A 93 13.04 -2.03 -8.35
C TYR A 93 12.16 -3.21 -8.80
N VAL A 94 12.62 -3.91 -9.84
CA VAL A 94 12.12 -5.22 -10.27
C VAL A 94 13.28 -6.21 -10.24
N LEU A 95 12.99 -7.46 -9.87
CA LEU A 95 13.94 -8.56 -9.81
C LEU A 95 13.90 -9.40 -11.09
N VAL A 96 15.05 -9.58 -11.74
CA VAL A 96 15.19 -10.43 -12.95
C VAL A 96 16.24 -11.54 -12.77
N PRO A 97 16.06 -12.74 -13.35
CA PRO A 97 17.08 -13.80 -13.31
C PRO A 97 18.27 -13.45 -14.22
N THR A 98 19.43 -14.10 -14.00
CA THR A 98 20.69 -13.85 -14.75
C THR A 98 20.51 -13.83 -16.28
N GLU A 99 19.73 -14.74 -16.85
CA GLU A 99 19.53 -14.80 -18.31
C GLU A 99 18.77 -13.58 -18.86
N ALA A 100 17.82 -13.04 -18.08
CA ALA A 100 17.09 -11.83 -18.44
C ALA A 100 17.93 -10.56 -18.24
N TRP A 101 18.74 -10.51 -17.17
CA TRP A 101 19.72 -9.44 -16.99
C TRP A 101 20.71 -9.38 -18.15
N ASN A 102 21.31 -10.51 -18.52
CA ASN A 102 22.29 -10.58 -19.61
C ASN A 102 21.66 -10.11 -20.94
N LYS A 103 20.47 -10.59 -21.30
CA LYS A 103 19.75 -10.13 -22.50
C LYS A 103 19.49 -8.63 -22.50
N LEU A 104 18.99 -8.06 -21.40
CA LEU A 104 18.79 -6.61 -21.30
C LEU A 104 20.11 -5.82 -21.42
N LEU A 105 21.19 -6.31 -20.81
CA LEU A 105 22.51 -5.71 -20.89
C LEU A 105 23.09 -5.76 -22.31
N ASP A 106 22.94 -6.88 -23.02
CA ASP A 106 23.38 -7.05 -24.42
C ASP A 106 22.57 -6.15 -25.39
N TRP A 107 21.30 -5.89 -25.10
CA TRP A 107 20.39 -5.12 -25.96
C TRP A 107 20.46 -3.60 -25.76
N TYR A 108 20.71 -3.15 -24.52
CA TYR A 108 20.63 -1.73 -24.14
C TYR A 108 21.93 -1.16 -23.59
N GLY A 109 22.85 -2.01 -23.11
CA GLY A 109 23.98 -1.60 -22.27
C GLY A 109 23.54 -1.14 -20.88
N CYS A 110 24.51 -0.72 -20.07
CA CYS A 110 24.28 -0.02 -18.80
C CYS A 110 24.93 1.37 -18.84
N VAL A 111 24.51 2.27 -17.96
CA VAL A 111 25.18 3.58 -17.79
C VAL A 111 26.64 3.37 -17.41
N GLU A 112 27.54 4.11 -18.05
CA GLU A 112 28.99 3.97 -17.89
C GLU A 112 29.42 4.11 -16.42
N GLY A 113 30.21 3.16 -15.93
CA GLY A 113 30.67 3.07 -14.54
C GLY A 113 29.74 2.32 -13.57
N GLN A 114 28.45 2.15 -13.88
CA GLN A 114 27.54 1.40 -13.00
C GLN A 114 27.83 -0.11 -12.99
N GLN A 115 27.71 -0.74 -11.82
CA GLN A 115 27.89 -2.18 -11.64
C GLN A 115 26.53 -2.92 -11.53
N PRO A 116 26.43 -4.17 -12.00
CA PRO A 116 25.21 -4.97 -11.86
C PRO A 116 24.84 -5.22 -10.39
N ILE A 117 23.62 -4.85 -9.99
CA ILE A 117 23.13 -5.05 -8.62
C ILE A 117 22.66 -6.50 -8.43
N VAL A 118 23.62 -7.41 -8.34
CA VAL A 118 23.37 -8.84 -8.14
C VAL A 118 23.05 -9.16 -6.67
N ARG A 119 22.11 -10.09 -6.46
CA ARG A 119 21.69 -10.64 -5.17
C ARG A 119 21.44 -12.16 -5.31
N LYS A 120 21.35 -12.86 -4.18
CA LYS A 120 21.18 -14.33 -4.14
C LYS A 120 19.81 -14.72 -3.60
N VAL A 121 19.27 -15.82 -4.09
CA VAL A 121 18.09 -16.47 -3.52
C VAL A 121 18.50 -17.26 -2.27
N VAL A 122 17.82 -16.98 -1.16
CA VAL A 122 17.94 -17.71 0.11
C VAL A 122 16.62 -18.40 0.48
N GLU A 123 16.71 -19.42 1.32
CA GLU A 123 15.53 -20.05 1.93
C GLU A 123 15.17 -19.33 3.23
N TYR A 124 13.91 -18.93 3.38
CA TYR A 124 13.38 -18.26 4.57
C TYR A 124 12.19 -19.01 5.16
N GLY A 125 11.95 -18.84 6.47
CA GLY A 125 10.85 -19.46 7.21
C GLY A 125 11.32 -20.55 8.18
N LEU A 126 10.58 -20.76 9.27
CA LEU A 126 10.96 -21.71 10.33
C LEU A 126 10.40 -23.13 10.13
N PHE A 127 9.26 -23.25 9.43
CA PHE A 127 8.54 -24.53 9.25
C PHE A 127 8.42 -24.92 7.78
N VAL A 128 7.86 -24.03 6.95
CA VAL A 128 7.93 -24.13 5.49
C VAL A 128 9.07 -23.24 5.02
N LYS A 129 10.05 -23.81 4.30
CA LYS A 129 11.14 -23.06 3.68
C LYS A 129 10.68 -22.57 2.30
N HIS A 130 10.64 -21.26 2.13
CA HIS A 130 10.31 -20.59 0.87
C HIS A 130 11.56 -19.93 0.29
N CYS A 131 11.69 -19.83 -1.04
CA CYS A 131 12.80 -19.12 -1.67
C CYS A 131 12.46 -17.63 -1.88
N LYS A 132 13.38 -16.71 -1.52
CA LYS A 132 13.30 -15.27 -1.84
C LYS A 132 14.70 -14.69 -2.11
N VAL A 133 14.78 -13.70 -2.99
CA VAL A 133 16.01 -12.92 -3.20
C VAL A 133 16.31 -12.08 -1.95
N GLU A 134 17.49 -12.27 -1.37
CA GLU A 134 17.97 -11.46 -0.25
C GLU A 134 18.58 -10.15 -0.77
N VAL A 135 17.75 -9.10 -0.82
CA VAL A 135 18.16 -7.76 -1.31
C VAL A 135 19.02 -7.01 -0.29
N TYR A 136 18.73 -7.21 1.00
CA TYR A 136 19.46 -6.63 2.14
C TYR A 136 19.99 -7.73 3.03
N LEU A 137 21.32 -7.74 3.21
CA LEU A 137 21.98 -8.50 4.26
C LEU A 137 21.67 -7.88 5.63
N LEU A 138 21.72 -8.70 6.69
CA LEU A 138 21.52 -8.24 8.05
C LEU A 138 22.81 -7.58 8.57
N GLU A 139 22.74 -6.31 8.98
CA GLU A 139 23.82 -5.68 9.74
C GLU A 139 23.80 -6.23 11.17
N LEU A 140 24.93 -6.75 11.63
CA LEU A 140 25.17 -7.16 13.02
C LEU A 140 26.39 -6.41 13.57
N LYS A 141 26.31 -6.03 14.84
CA LYS A 141 27.31 -5.22 15.54
C LYS A 141 28.13 -6.11 16.45
N LEU A 142 29.39 -6.29 16.10
CA LEU A 142 30.29 -7.28 16.68
C LEU A 142 31.27 -6.59 17.63
N CYS A 143 31.41 -7.07 18.87
CA CYS A 143 32.50 -6.66 19.76
C CYS A 143 33.05 -7.83 20.59
N GLU A 144 34.20 -7.61 21.23
CA GLU A 144 34.79 -8.56 22.16
C GLU A 144 34.32 -8.26 23.60
N ASN A 145 34.26 -9.27 24.47
CA ASN A 145 33.90 -9.09 25.88
C ASN A 145 34.96 -8.27 26.66
N SER A 146 36.20 -8.19 26.15
CA SER A 146 37.30 -7.41 26.73
C SER A 146 37.21 -5.91 26.41
N ASP A 147 36.85 -5.56 25.17
CA ASP A 147 36.56 -4.19 24.71
C ASP A 147 35.13 -4.10 24.13
N PRO A 148 34.12 -3.87 24.98
CA PRO A 148 32.74 -3.70 24.55
C PRO A 148 32.45 -2.35 23.88
N ASN A 149 33.43 -1.44 23.77
CA ASN A 149 33.30 -0.15 23.09
C ASN A 149 33.76 -0.23 21.63
N ASN A 150 34.71 -1.12 21.31
CA ASN A 150 35.14 -1.41 19.93
C ASN A 150 34.08 -2.27 19.20
N VAL A 151 33.05 -1.60 18.69
CA VAL A 151 31.94 -2.21 17.96
C VAL A 151 32.14 -2.09 16.45
N LEU A 152 32.24 -3.23 15.78
CA LEU A 152 32.41 -3.35 14.32
C LEU A 152 31.09 -3.79 13.67
N SER A 153 30.56 -3.00 12.73
CA SER A 153 29.41 -3.42 11.91
C SER A 153 29.85 -4.39 10.81
N CYS A 154 29.15 -5.51 10.67
CA CYS A 154 29.36 -6.51 9.63
C CYS A 154 28.03 -7.00 9.06
N HIS A 155 28.04 -7.46 7.80
CA HIS A 155 26.84 -7.85 7.07
C HIS A 155 26.81 -9.36 6.81
N PHE A 156 25.71 -10.01 7.20
CA PHE A 156 25.52 -11.46 7.09
C PHE A 156 24.23 -11.80 6.34
N SER A 157 24.20 -12.95 5.67
CA SER A 157 22.97 -13.51 5.13
C SER A 157 22.08 -14.04 6.25
N LYS A 158 20.76 -13.97 6.10
CA LYS A 158 19.81 -14.63 6.99
C LYS A 158 19.97 -16.16 7.00
N ALA A 159 20.60 -16.71 5.95
CA ALA A 159 20.93 -18.12 5.80
C ALA A 159 22.38 -18.48 6.19
N ASP A 160 23.22 -17.51 6.59
CA ASP A 160 24.50 -17.83 7.24
C ASP A 160 24.23 -18.46 8.61
N THR A 161 25.16 -19.30 9.10
CA THR A 161 25.04 -19.91 10.43
C THR A 161 25.72 -19.08 11.51
N ILE A 162 25.35 -19.33 12.78
CA ILE A 162 26.02 -18.74 13.94
C ILE A 162 27.53 -19.10 13.94
N ALA A 163 27.91 -20.29 13.45
CA ALA A 163 29.31 -20.66 13.21
C ALA A 163 30.04 -19.73 12.23
N THR A 164 29.37 -19.24 11.18
CA THR A 164 29.95 -18.26 10.23
C THR A 164 30.20 -16.92 10.92
N ILE A 165 29.28 -16.46 11.77
CA ILE A 165 29.48 -15.24 12.57
C ILE A 165 30.65 -15.41 13.54
N GLU A 166 30.69 -16.50 14.31
CA GLU A 166 31.78 -16.75 15.26
C GLU A 166 33.14 -16.79 14.56
N LYS A 167 33.23 -17.46 13.41
CA LYS A 167 34.44 -17.54 12.59
C LYS A 167 34.91 -16.16 12.10
N GLU A 168 33.99 -15.29 11.68
CA GLU A 168 34.34 -13.94 11.26
C GLU A 168 34.72 -13.06 12.45
N MET A 169 34.05 -13.17 13.61
CA MET A 169 34.46 -12.52 14.85
C MET A 169 35.86 -12.94 15.30
N ARG A 170 36.19 -14.24 15.27
CA ARG A 170 37.55 -14.74 15.56
C ARG A 170 38.59 -14.11 14.63
N LYS A 171 38.26 -13.91 13.35
CA LYS A 171 39.12 -13.26 12.36
C LYS A 171 39.26 -11.75 12.59
N LEU A 172 38.19 -11.05 12.99
CA LEU A 172 38.21 -9.61 13.28
C LEU A 172 38.97 -9.28 14.57
N PHE A 173 38.80 -10.09 15.62
CA PHE A 173 39.42 -9.92 16.94
C PHE A 173 40.70 -10.76 17.13
N ASN A 174 41.22 -11.39 16.06
CA ASN A 174 42.45 -12.21 16.06
C ASN A 174 42.49 -13.34 17.12
N ILE A 175 41.35 -13.98 17.39
CA ILE A 175 41.21 -15.06 18.38
C ILE A 175 41.70 -16.39 17.76
N PRO A 176 42.68 -17.09 18.37
CA PRO A 176 43.20 -18.37 17.86
C PRO A 176 42.12 -19.46 17.76
N ALA A 177 42.30 -20.43 16.86
CA ALA A 177 41.31 -21.49 16.60
C ALA A 177 41.23 -22.53 17.73
N GLU A 178 42.36 -22.74 18.41
CA GLU A 178 42.54 -23.61 19.57
C GLU A 178 41.94 -23.06 20.88
N ARG A 179 41.48 -21.79 20.88
CA ARG A 179 40.92 -21.13 22.07
C ARG A 179 39.39 -21.27 22.06
N GLU A 180 38.81 -21.80 23.14
CA GLU A 180 37.34 -21.83 23.26
C GLU A 180 36.76 -20.41 23.32
N THR A 181 35.56 -20.25 22.79
CA THR A 181 34.81 -19.00 22.80
C THR A 181 33.35 -19.24 23.17
N ARG A 182 32.67 -18.20 23.64
CA ARG A 182 31.21 -18.14 23.74
C ARG A 182 30.71 -16.93 22.98
N LEU A 183 29.71 -17.14 22.15
CA LEU A 183 29.03 -16.06 21.45
C LEU A 183 27.75 -15.69 22.23
N TRP A 184 27.62 -14.42 22.57
CA TRP A 184 26.53 -13.88 23.36
C TRP A 184 25.74 -12.86 22.55
N ASN A 185 24.41 -13.04 22.51
CA ASN A 185 23.47 -12.06 21.99
C ASN A 185 23.11 -11.07 23.10
N LYS A 186 23.33 -9.76 22.88
CA LYS A 186 23.10 -8.70 23.86
C LYS A 186 21.83 -7.92 23.51
N TYR A 187 20.78 -8.12 24.32
CA TYR A 187 19.53 -7.37 24.21
C TYR A 187 19.61 -6.00 24.89
N MET A 188 18.60 -5.15 24.72
CA MET A 188 18.61 -3.71 25.07
C MET A 188 18.63 -3.37 26.59
N SER A 189 18.93 -4.33 27.48
CA SER A 189 18.87 -4.14 28.93
C SER A 189 19.91 -4.98 29.72
N ASN A 190 21.15 -5.06 29.22
CA ASN A 190 22.26 -5.82 29.83
C ASN A 190 22.02 -7.34 30.00
N THR A 191 20.99 -7.87 29.37
CA THR A 191 20.70 -9.31 29.26
C THR A 191 21.50 -9.94 28.12
N TYR A 192 22.11 -11.10 28.39
CA TYR A 192 22.97 -11.84 27.45
C TYR A 192 22.41 -13.26 27.27
N GLU A 193 21.97 -13.61 26.06
CA GLU A 193 21.58 -14.98 25.70
C GLU A 193 22.76 -15.67 24.99
N GLN A 194 23.12 -16.89 25.39
CA GLN A 194 24.23 -17.62 24.75
C GLN A 194 23.76 -18.27 23.45
N LEU A 195 24.38 -17.91 22.32
CA LEU A 195 24.15 -18.52 21.02
C LEU A 195 24.89 -19.88 20.92
N SER A 196 24.42 -20.85 21.71
CA SER A 196 25.05 -22.18 21.87
C SER A 196 24.83 -23.14 20.70
N LYS A 197 23.85 -22.88 19.83
CA LYS A 197 23.57 -23.67 18.63
C LYS A 197 24.27 -23.06 17.41
N LEU A 198 25.52 -23.44 17.18
CA LEU A 198 26.32 -22.89 16.08
C LEU A 198 25.77 -23.22 14.68
N ASP A 199 25.00 -24.30 14.55
CA ASP A 199 24.37 -24.74 13.29
C ASP A 199 23.08 -23.98 12.93
N ASN A 200 22.47 -23.23 13.88
CA ASN A 200 21.30 -22.40 13.58
C ASN A 200 21.68 -21.32 12.55
N THR A 201 20.76 -20.96 11.65
CA THR A 201 20.95 -19.77 10.82
C THR A 201 20.76 -18.48 11.63
N VAL A 202 21.23 -17.35 11.10
CA VAL A 202 20.92 -16.00 11.61
C VAL A 202 19.41 -15.80 11.80
N GLN A 203 18.58 -16.31 10.89
CA GLN A 203 17.13 -16.30 11.02
C GLN A 203 16.61 -17.26 12.10
N ASP A 204 17.10 -18.51 12.17
CA ASP A 204 16.65 -19.49 13.18
C ASP A 204 17.10 -19.11 14.61
N ALA A 205 18.10 -18.23 14.75
CA ALA A 205 18.52 -17.61 16.00
C ALA A 205 17.73 -16.33 16.37
N GLY A 206 16.83 -15.86 15.48
CA GLY A 206 15.99 -14.69 15.73
C GLY A 206 16.74 -13.35 15.74
N LEU A 207 17.85 -13.24 14.99
CA LEU A 207 18.66 -12.02 14.97
C LEU A 207 18.06 -10.93 14.06
N TYR A 208 18.24 -9.66 14.44
CA TYR A 208 17.66 -8.49 13.77
C TYR A 208 18.70 -7.38 13.47
N GLN A 209 18.31 -6.41 12.64
CA GLN A 209 19.19 -5.36 12.12
C GLN A 209 19.80 -4.51 13.24
N GLY A 210 21.13 -4.35 13.22
CA GLY A 210 21.90 -3.56 14.18
C GLY A 210 22.05 -4.18 15.57
N GLN A 211 21.68 -5.45 15.74
CA GLN A 211 21.79 -6.17 17.03
C GLN A 211 23.25 -6.43 17.42
N VAL A 212 23.54 -6.37 18.72
CA VAL A 212 24.90 -6.49 19.26
C VAL A 212 25.22 -7.92 19.66
N LEU A 213 26.28 -8.47 19.09
CA LEU A 213 26.85 -9.77 19.44
C LEU A 213 28.23 -9.58 20.08
N VAL A 214 28.47 -10.28 21.19
CA VAL A 214 29.69 -10.20 21.98
C VAL A 214 30.38 -11.56 22.00
N ILE A 215 31.64 -11.62 21.55
CA ILE A 215 32.46 -12.84 21.65
C ILE A 215 33.30 -12.79 22.94
N GLU A 216 33.19 -13.84 23.74
CA GLU A 216 33.96 -14.05 24.96
C GLU A 216 34.97 -15.18 24.70
N PRO A 217 36.27 -14.90 24.53
CA PRO A 217 37.30 -15.94 24.54
C PRO A 217 37.55 -16.44 25.97
N GLN A 218 37.87 -17.73 26.12
CA GLN A 218 38.34 -18.31 27.38
C GLN A 218 39.68 -17.69 27.82
N ASN A 219 39.96 -17.68 29.12
CA ASN A 219 41.25 -17.27 29.67
C ASN A 219 42.30 -18.39 29.59
N GLU A 220 43.58 -18.04 29.73
CA GLU A 220 44.71 -18.99 29.62
C GLU A 220 44.82 -19.93 30.84
N ASP A 221 44.18 -19.59 31.94
CA ASP A 221 44.00 -20.44 33.12
C ASP A 221 42.76 -21.36 33.02
N GLY A 222 42.07 -21.35 31.87
CA GLY A 222 40.84 -22.12 31.62
C GLY A 222 39.57 -21.51 32.22
N THR A 223 39.66 -20.38 32.95
CA THR A 223 38.48 -19.66 33.44
C THR A 223 37.79 -18.89 32.31
N TRP A 224 36.58 -18.41 32.56
CA TRP A 224 35.84 -17.54 31.65
C TRP A 224 35.78 -16.11 32.20
N PRO A 225 35.97 -15.06 31.38
CA PRO A 225 35.86 -13.67 31.82
C PRO A 225 34.60 -13.33 32.63
N ARG A 226 33.48 -14.03 32.38
CA ARG A 226 32.19 -13.87 33.08
C ARG A 226 31.99 -14.81 34.28
N GLN A 227 32.96 -15.61 34.69
CA GLN A 227 32.86 -16.45 35.90
C GLN A 227 33.11 -15.63 37.17
N THR A 228 32.04 -15.40 37.93
CA THR A 228 32.15 -15.01 39.34
C THR A 228 32.83 -16.12 40.16
N LEU A 229 33.75 -15.73 41.05
CA LEU A 229 34.41 -16.64 41.99
C LEU A 229 33.40 -17.46 42.83
N PRO A 230 33.55 -18.79 42.93
CA PRO A 230 32.95 -19.54 44.02
C PRO A 230 33.52 -19.04 45.35
N SER A 231 32.65 -18.70 46.30
CA SER A 231 33.06 -18.39 47.66
C SER A 231 33.72 -19.61 48.32
N LYS A 232 34.89 -19.41 48.93
CA LYS A 232 35.73 -20.51 49.43
C LYS A 232 35.00 -21.32 50.50
N SER A 233 35.04 -22.64 50.36
CA SER A 233 34.56 -23.58 51.36
C SER A 233 35.51 -23.68 52.57
N SER A 234 34.96 -24.12 53.71
CA SER A 234 35.71 -24.69 54.83
C SER A 234 34.92 -25.85 55.43
N THR A 235 35.61 -26.77 56.11
CA THR A 235 35.18 -28.18 56.17
C THR A 235 34.71 -28.65 57.54
N ALA A 236 33.62 -29.45 57.53
CA ALA A 236 33.28 -30.48 58.53
C ALA A 236 32.74 -29.99 59.92
N PRO A 237 32.22 -30.90 60.79
CA PRO A 237 30.95 -31.56 60.49
C PRO A 237 29.95 -31.72 61.67
N SER A 238 28.66 -31.79 61.31
CA SER A 238 27.58 -32.53 62.00
C SER A 238 26.96 -32.01 63.32
N ARG A 239 25.70 -32.43 63.53
CA ARG A 239 24.86 -32.43 64.77
C ARG A 239 24.14 -31.14 65.22
N ASN A 240 22.90 -31.05 64.73
CA ASN A 240 21.63 -30.98 65.48
C ASN A 240 21.29 -29.84 66.47
N PHE A 241 20.00 -29.50 66.42
CA PHE A 241 19.10 -29.02 67.49
C PHE A 241 19.05 -27.52 67.91
N THR A 242 18.03 -26.86 67.33
CA THR A 242 16.95 -26.13 68.06
C THR A 242 17.24 -24.75 68.69
N THR A 243 16.14 -24.07 69.02
CA THR A 243 15.99 -22.88 69.89
C THR A 243 16.55 -21.55 69.39
N SER A 244 15.65 -20.81 68.73
CA SER A 244 15.37 -19.39 69.03
C SER A 244 15.34 -19.14 70.56
N PRO A 245 15.60 -17.90 71.08
CA PRO A 245 14.75 -16.76 70.72
C PRO A 245 15.30 -15.32 70.87
N LYS A 246 14.42 -14.37 70.49
CA LYS A 246 14.09 -13.09 71.21
C LYS A 246 15.03 -11.86 71.15
N SER A 247 14.44 -10.77 70.62
CA SER A 247 14.44 -9.36 71.15
C SER A 247 15.79 -8.62 71.36
N SER A 248 15.93 -7.29 71.28
CA SER A 248 15.08 -6.11 70.99
C SER A 248 16.03 -4.88 70.89
N ALA A 249 15.69 -3.61 70.62
CA ALA A 249 14.41 -2.90 70.47
C ALA A 249 14.63 -1.65 69.57
N SER A 250 13.56 -1.03 69.07
CA SER A 250 13.53 0.43 68.79
C SER A 250 13.15 1.18 70.09
N PRO A 251 13.28 2.53 70.20
CA PRO A 251 12.20 3.39 69.69
C PRO A 251 12.55 4.88 69.35
N TYR A 252 11.62 5.55 68.64
CA TYR A 252 11.38 7.03 68.58
C TYR A 252 12.53 7.99 68.10
N SER A 253 12.30 9.15 67.47
CA SER A 253 11.10 9.69 66.78
C SER A 253 11.38 10.99 65.99
N SER A 254 10.70 11.15 64.84
CA SER A 254 10.08 12.38 64.30
C SER A 254 10.88 13.60 63.74
N VAL A 255 10.22 14.27 62.78
CA VAL A 255 10.27 15.68 62.29
C VAL A 255 11.44 16.27 61.46
N SER A 256 11.13 16.44 60.16
CA SER A 256 11.11 17.73 59.41
C SER A 256 12.34 18.32 58.68
N ALA A 257 12.22 18.31 57.35
CA ALA A 257 12.45 19.41 56.37
C ALA A 257 13.83 20.09 56.17
N SER A 258 14.32 19.97 54.92
CA SER A 258 14.95 20.96 54.01
C SER A 258 15.75 22.17 54.57
N PRO A 259 16.92 22.49 53.96
CA PRO A 259 16.88 23.47 52.85
C PRO A 259 17.86 23.23 51.68
N ILE A 260 17.82 24.15 50.70
CA ILE A 260 18.61 24.20 49.45
C ILE A 260 19.83 25.13 49.64
N ALA A 261 21.00 24.83 49.05
CA ALA A 261 21.98 25.84 48.58
C ALA A 261 23.08 25.30 47.63
N ASN A 262 23.57 26.22 46.79
CA ASN A 262 24.73 26.17 45.89
C ASN A 262 26.07 25.93 46.65
N GLY A 263 27.23 25.66 46.04
CA GLY A 263 27.63 25.59 44.61
C GLY A 263 28.80 26.55 44.29
N ASP A 264 29.85 26.06 43.62
CA ASP A 264 31.06 26.79 43.12
C ASP A 264 31.98 25.77 42.40
N SER A 265 33.04 26.10 41.63
CA SER A 265 33.32 27.21 40.69
C SER A 265 34.71 26.99 40.03
N THR A 266 34.90 27.36 38.77
CA THR A 266 36.20 27.80 38.21
C THR A 266 36.00 28.50 36.85
N ASN A 267 36.90 29.41 36.47
CA ASN A 267 36.60 30.49 35.52
C ASN A 267 37.87 31.08 34.88
N THR A 268 37.85 31.40 33.57
CA THR A 268 38.77 32.37 32.93
C THR A 268 38.20 33.00 31.63
N SER A 269 38.09 34.33 31.64
CA SER A 269 38.20 35.34 30.54
C SER A 269 38.49 34.88 29.09
N GLY A 270 37.99 35.51 28.01
CA GLY A 270 37.22 36.76 27.79
C GLY A 270 36.85 36.86 26.28
N MET A 271 36.39 37.96 25.64
CA MET A 271 36.32 39.39 25.97
C MET A 271 35.46 40.13 24.88
N HIS A 272 34.36 40.84 25.23
CA HIS A 272 33.68 42.02 24.58
C HIS A 272 33.53 42.13 23.01
N SER A 273 32.64 42.90 22.33
CA SER A 273 31.63 43.97 22.59
C SER A 273 30.89 44.28 21.24
N SER A 274 29.75 44.98 21.10
CA SER A 274 28.59 45.32 21.97
C SER A 274 27.55 46.20 21.19
N GLY A 275 26.23 45.96 21.33
CA GLY A 275 25.15 46.85 20.83
C GLY A 275 24.56 46.46 19.45
N VAL A 276 23.38 46.95 19.01
CA VAL A 276 22.45 47.98 19.54
C VAL A 276 20.99 47.55 19.34
N SER A 277 20.03 48.08 20.12
CA SER A 277 18.61 47.66 20.16
C SER A 277 17.59 48.76 19.78
N ARG A 278 16.30 48.36 19.68
CA ARG A 278 15.03 49.15 19.55
C ARG A 278 14.58 49.42 18.10
N GLY A 279 13.27 49.38 17.77
CA GLY A 279 12.11 48.89 18.55
C GLY A 279 10.75 49.52 18.17
N GLY A 280 9.64 48.79 18.38
CA GLY A 280 8.23 49.18 18.18
C GLY A 280 7.44 48.04 17.49
N SER A 281 6.46 47.34 18.10
CA SER A 281 5.18 47.76 18.74
C SER A 281 4.10 48.13 17.71
N GLY A 282 2.88 47.57 17.68
CA GLY A 282 2.22 46.51 18.47
C GLY A 282 1.31 45.64 17.56
N PHE A 283 0.54 44.66 18.04
CA PHE A 283 -0.48 44.71 19.10
C PHE A 283 -0.57 43.41 19.95
N SER A 284 -1.32 43.47 21.05
CA SER A 284 -1.52 42.35 22.00
C SER A 284 -2.82 41.57 21.76
N ALA A 285 -2.77 40.26 21.98
CA ALA A 285 -3.94 39.41 22.22
C ALA A 285 -3.59 38.36 23.31
N SER A 286 -3.66 38.77 24.58
CA SER A 286 -3.23 37.96 25.72
C SER A 286 -4.34 37.05 26.26
N TYR A 287 -4.18 35.74 26.08
CA TYR A 287 -4.94 34.72 26.84
C TYR A 287 -3.98 33.92 27.72
N ASN A 288 -3.75 34.42 28.93
CA ASN A 288 -2.90 33.76 29.91
C ASN A 288 -3.69 32.67 30.65
N CYS A 289 -3.90 31.52 30.00
CA CYS A 289 -4.42 30.33 30.67
C CYS A 289 -3.25 29.59 31.32
N GLN A 290 -3.34 29.37 32.64
CA GLN A 290 -2.44 28.46 33.35
C GLN A 290 -2.68 27.04 32.81
N GLU A 291 -1.62 26.27 32.59
CA GLU A 291 -1.77 24.85 32.28
C GLU A 291 -2.52 24.16 33.44
N PRO A 292 -3.65 23.48 33.20
CA PRO A 292 -4.23 22.61 34.21
C PRO A 292 -3.29 21.42 34.43
N PRO A 293 -3.32 20.77 35.62
CA PRO A 293 -2.73 19.45 35.75
C PRO A 293 -3.32 18.52 34.68
N SER A 294 -2.50 17.61 34.15
CA SER A 294 -2.91 16.73 33.05
C SER A 294 -4.24 16.03 33.36
N PRO A 295 -5.18 15.94 32.39
CA PRO A 295 -6.42 15.23 32.61
C PRO A 295 -6.10 13.79 32.95
N GLN A 296 -6.50 13.35 34.16
CA GLN A 296 -6.35 11.95 34.56
C GLN A 296 -7.18 11.11 33.60
N VAL A 297 -6.50 10.31 32.78
CA VAL A 297 -7.16 9.43 31.82
C VAL A 297 -7.81 8.32 32.61
N HIS A 298 -9.10 8.04 32.39
CA HIS A 298 -9.75 6.93 33.06
C HIS A 298 -9.04 5.61 32.67
N PRO A 299 -8.63 4.77 33.64
CA PRO A 299 -8.10 3.43 33.37
C PRO A 299 -8.97 2.66 32.37
N GLY A 300 -8.32 2.01 31.39
CA GLY A 300 -9.00 1.29 30.30
C GLY A 300 -9.39 2.16 29.10
N LEU A 301 -9.64 3.46 29.29
CA LEU A 301 -9.92 4.40 28.18
C LEU A 301 -8.63 4.92 27.51
N CYS A 302 -7.75 3.99 27.15
CA CYS A 302 -6.46 4.25 26.52
C CYS A 302 -6.46 3.77 25.06
N GLY A 303 -6.14 4.66 24.11
CA GLY A 303 -6.00 4.30 22.69
C GLY A 303 -4.76 3.45 22.40
N LEU A 304 -4.72 2.79 21.24
CA LEU A 304 -3.51 2.12 20.76
C LEU A 304 -2.95 2.82 19.51
N GLY A 305 -1.68 3.23 19.60
CA GLY A 305 -0.95 3.86 18.51
C GLY A 305 -0.77 2.90 17.34
N ASN A 306 -1.16 3.30 16.13
CA ASN A 306 -1.01 2.48 14.94
C ASN A 306 0.44 2.59 14.40
N LEU A 307 1.11 1.45 14.22
CA LEU A 307 2.50 1.32 13.78
C LEU A 307 2.64 1.09 12.26
N GLY A 308 1.56 1.22 11.49
CA GLY A 308 1.51 0.97 10.04
C GLY A 308 0.14 0.45 9.63
N ASN A 309 0.08 -0.79 9.15
CA ASN A 309 -1.19 -1.52 8.93
C ASN A 309 -1.63 -2.32 10.17
N THR A 310 -1.25 -1.93 11.39
CA THR A 310 -1.49 -2.70 12.63
C THR A 310 -2.89 -2.50 13.24
N CYS A 311 -3.86 -2.00 12.48
CA CYS A 311 -5.24 -1.82 12.96
C CYS A 311 -5.86 -3.15 13.45
N PHE A 312 -5.60 -4.27 12.76
CA PHE A 312 -6.07 -5.60 13.18
C PHE A 312 -5.63 -5.97 14.60
N MET A 313 -4.35 -5.73 14.91
CA MET A 313 -3.78 -5.96 16.23
C MET A 313 -4.35 -5.01 17.28
N ASN A 314 -4.49 -3.73 16.95
CA ASN A 314 -5.04 -2.74 17.87
C ASN A 314 -6.51 -3.04 18.20
N SER A 315 -7.31 -3.53 17.24
CA SER A 315 -8.68 -3.99 17.49
C SER A 315 -8.74 -5.22 18.40
N ALA A 316 -7.97 -6.28 18.09
CA ALA A 316 -7.94 -7.49 18.91
C ALA A 316 -7.50 -7.23 20.36
N LEU A 317 -6.47 -6.39 20.54
CA LEU A 317 -5.98 -5.98 21.87
C LEU A 317 -6.99 -5.16 22.66
N GLN A 318 -7.74 -4.25 22.01
CA GLN A 318 -8.80 -3.51 22.69
C GLN A 318 -9.94 -4.43 23.16
N CYS A 319 -10.32 -5.44 22.37
CA CYS A 319 -11.32 -6.44 22.79
C CYS A 319 -10.85 -7.26 24.01
N LEU A 320 -9.60 -7.75 23.99
CA LEU A 320 -9.05 -8.50 25.12
C LEU A 320 -8.88 -7.61 26.37
N SER A 321 -8.37 -6.39 26.22
CA SER A 321 -8.15 -5.42 27.31
C SER A 321 -9.44 -4.96 28.00
N ASN A 322 -10.59 -5.06 27.33
CA ASN A 322 -11.92 -4.77 27.88
C ASN A 322 -12.67 -6.05 28.34
N THR A 323 -12.02 -7.21 28.35
CA THR A 323 -12.57 -8.46 28.92
C THR A 323 -12.24 -8.54 30.41
N ALA A 324 -13.10 -7.97 31.26
CA ALA A 324 -12.80 -7.75 32.69
C ALA A 324 -12.20 -8.96 33.45
N PRO A 325 -12.70 -10.20 33.35
CA PRO A 325 -12.10 -11.34 34.06
C PRO A 325 -10.64 -11.62 33.69
N LEU A 326 -10.28 -11.41 32.42
CA LEU A 326 -8.91 -11.54 31.93
C LEU A 326 -8.04 -10.35 32.38
N THR A 327 -8.60 -9.14 32.28
CA THR A 327 -7.92 -7.90 32.63
C THR A 327 -7.60 -7.82 34.13
N ASP A 328 -8.56 -8.14 34.99
CA ASP A 328 -8.41 -8.12 36.45
C ASP A 328 -7.33 -9.10 36.94
N TYR A 329 -7.23 -10.28 36.29
CA TYR A 329 -6.20 -11.29 36.54
C TYR A 329 -4.77 -10.79 36.19
N PHE A 330 -4.62 -10.03 35.10
CA PHE A 330 -3.33 -9.42 34.73
C PHE A 330 -3.00 -8.14 35.52
N LEU A 331 -3.99 -7.47 36.09
CA LEU A 331 -3.79 -6.29 36.97
C LEU A 331 -3.54 -6.66 38.45
N GLN A 332 -3.90 -7.88 38.87
CA GLN A 332 -3.65 -8.41 40.22
C GLN A 332 -2.41 -9.30 40.33
N ASP A 333 -1.61 -9.38 39.26
CA ASP A 333 -0.36 -10.17 39.17
C ASP A 333 -0.53 -11.69 39.36
N GLU A 334 -1.76 -12.22 39.33
CA GLU A 334 -2.06 -13.65 39.50
C GLU A 334 -1.33 -14.52 38.45
N TYR A 335 -1.17 -13.97 37.23
CA TYR A 335 -0.46 -14.64 36.14
C TYR A 335 0.99 -15.04 36.48
N GLU A 336 1.70 -14.31 37.35
CA GLU A 336 3.12 -14.56 37.64
C GLU A 336 3.35 -15.94 38.31
N ALA A 337 2.36 -16.42 39.08
CA ALA A 337 2.39 -17.74 39.70
C ALA A 337 2.02 -18.88 38.74
N GLU A 338 1.28 -18.58 37.67
CA GLU A 338 0.76 -19.59 36.73
C GLU A 338 1.68 -19.80 35.50
N ILE A 339 2.68 -18.94 35.28
CA ILE A 339 3.60 -19.04 34.14
C ILE A 339 4.28 -20.42 34.05
N ASN A 340 4.06 -21.09 32.92
CA ASN A 340 4.55 -22.43 32.64
C ASN A 340 5.71 -22.39 31.62
N ARG A 341 6.84 -21.80 32.03
CA ARG A 341 8.03 -21.63 31.16
C ARG A 341 8.59 -22.93 30.57
N ASP A 342 8.33 -24.06 31.22
CA ASP A 342 8.78 -25.40 30.81
C ASP A 342 7.85 -26.07 29.78
N ASN A 343 6.72 -25.45 29.43
CA ASN A 343 5.75 -26.02 28.48
C ASN A 343 6.33 -26.02 27.05
N PRO A 344 6.52 -27.19 26.40
CA PRO A 344 7.04 -27.25 25.03
C PRO A 344 6.04 -26.77 23.97
N LEU A 345 4.78 -26.51 24.34
CA LEU A 345 3.77 -25.87 23.50
C LEU A 345 3.58 -24.38 23.81
N GLY A 346 4.18 -23.88 24.90
CA GLY A 346 4.10 -22.48 25.32
C GLY A 346 5.17 -21.61 24.67
N MET A 347 5.06 -20.31 24.90
CA MET A 347 5.95 -19.24 24.42
C MET A 347 6.91 -18.79 25.55
N LYS A 348 7.23 -19.73 26.46
CA LYS A 348 8.09 -19.57 27.65
C LYS A 348 7.62 -18.54 28.69
N GLY A 349 6.36 -18.11 28.61
CA GLY A 349 5.82 -16.98 29.37
C GLY A 349 6.05 -15.61 28.72
N GLU A 350 6.85 -15.51 27.64
CA GLU A 350 7.26 -14.21 27.08
C GLU A 350 6.08 -13.41 26.50
N ILE A 351 5.04 -14.10 26.00
CA ILE A 351 3.82 -13.46 25.49
C ILE A 351 2.88 -13.09 26.62
N ALA A 352 2.73 -13.93 27.65
CA ALA A 352 1.99 -13.57 28.86
C ALA A 352 2.61 -12.34 29.57
N GLU A 353 3.93 -12.28 29.70
CA GLU A 353 4.66 -11.15 30.29
C GLU A 353 4.51 -9.85 29.48
N ALA A 354 4.69 -9.92 28.16
CA ALA A 354 4.54 -8.75 27.29
C ALA A 354 3.08 -8.27 27.17
N TYR A 355 2.10 -9.19 27.28
CA TYR A 355 0.69 -8.84 27.37
C TYR A 355 0.36 -8.15 28.68
N ALA A 356 0.83 -8.70 29.82
CA ALA A 356 0.63 -8.12 31.14
C ALA A 356 1.19 -6.70 31.24
N GLU A 357 2.41 -6.46 30.71
CA GLU A 357 2.99 -5.11 30.68
C GLU A 357 2.11 -4.13 29.89
N LEU A 358 1.62 -4.54 28.71
CA LEU A 358 0.76 -3.70 27.87
C LEU A 358 -0.58 -3.38 28.55
N ILE A 359 -1.21 -4.36 29.21
CA ILE A 359 -2.46 -4.15 29.97
C ILE A 359 -2.22 -3.19 31.15
N LYS A 360 -1.14 -3.40 31.93
CA LYS A 360 -0.74 -2.50 33.01
C LYS A 360 -0.48 -1.07 32.51
N GLN A 361 0.09 -0.89 31.31
CA GLN A 361 0.26 0.42 30.70
C GLN A 361 -1.10 1.06 30.32
N MET A 362 -1.95 0.35 29.57
CA MET A 362 -3.28 0.83 29.13
C MET A 362 -4.21 1.18 30.31
N TRP A 363 -4.12 0.44 31.41
CA TRP A 363 -4.93 0.66 32.61
C TRP A 363 -4.24 1.55 33.67
N SER A 364 -3.05 2.10 33.40
CA SER A 364 -2.35 2.98 34.35
C SER A 364 -3.00 4.37 34.54
N GLY A 365 -3.91 4.78 33.65
CA GLY A 365 -4.57 6.09 33.69
C GLY A 365 -3.67 7.31 33.45
N ARG A 366 -2.41 7.09 33.05
CA ARG A 366 -1.42 8.15 32.78
C ARG A 366 -1.43 8.61 31.33
N ASP A 367 -1.62 7.67 30.41
CA ASP A 367 -1.40 7.86 28.98
C ASP A 367 -2.72 7.75 28.20
N ALA A 368 -3.02 8.75 27.37
CA ALA A 368 -4.22 8.74 26.52
C ALA A 368 -4.12 7.73 25.36
N HIS A 369 -2.90 7.31 25.01
CA HIS A 369 -2.64 6.22 24.07
C HIS A 369 -1.29 5.55 24.35
N VAL A 370 -1.19 4.25 24.09
CA VAL A 370 0.04 3.45 24.20
C VAL A 370 0.40 2.87 22.83
N ALA A 371 1.70 2.81 22.49
CA ALA A 371 2.17 2.21 21.24
C ALA A 371 2.70 0.79 21.52
N PRO A 372 2.02 -0.30 21.07
CA PRO A 372 2.31 -1.68 21.47
C PRO A 372 3.54 -2.27 20.77
N ARG A 373 4.68 -1.56 20.79
CA ARG A 373 5.91 -1.91 20.06
C ARG A 373 6.58 -3.17 20.58
N MET A 374 6.78 -3.28 21.89
CA MET A 374 7.40 -4.47 22.51
C MET A 374 6.53 -5.71 22.30
N PHE A 375 5.22 -5.56 22.49
CA PHE A 375 4.24 -6.62 22.21
C PHE A 375 4.27 -7.07 20.74
N LYS A 376 4.26 -6.13 19.77
CA LYS A 376 4.41 -6.47 18.34
C LYS A 376 5.68 -7.25 18.05
N THR A 377 6.81 -6.88 18.68
CA THR A 377 8.08 -7.59 18.51
C THR A 377 7.98 -9.04 19.01
N GLN A 378 7.38 -9.28 20.18
CA GLN A 378 7.20 -10.64 20.69
C GLN A 378 6.20 -11.46 19.87
N VAL A 379 5.06 -10.88 19.48
CA VAL A 379 4.13 -11.53 18.54
C VAL A 379 4.84 -11.91 17.23
N GLY A 380 5.68 -11.02 16.68
CA GLY A 380 6.49 -11.30 15.50
C GLY A 380 7.61 -12.33 15.70
N ARG A 381 8.04 -12.58 16.94
CA ARG A 381 9.02 -13.63 17.31
C ARG A 381 8.39 -15.03 17.26
N PHE A 382 7.18 -15.17 17.79
CA PHE A 382 6.49 -16.46 17.92
C PHE A 382 5.53 -16.77 16.75
N ALA A 383 4.96 -15.76 16.09
CA ALA A 383 4.17 -15.87 14.86
C ALA A 383 4.75 -14.97 13.75
N PRO A 384 5.70 -15.48 12.94
CA PRO A 384 6.41 -14.68 11.93
C PRO A 384 5.52 -14.01 10.88
N GLN A 385 4.28 -14.46 10.64
CA GLN A 385 3.36 -13.77 9.72
C GLN A 385 2.97 -12.36 10.19
N PHE A 386 2.99 -12.09 11.50
CA PHE A 386 2.69 -10.78 12.08
C PHE A 386 3.96 -9.89 12.27
N SER A 387 5.14 -10.40 11.91
CA SER A 387 6.41 -9.65 12.03
C SER A 387 6.46 -8.39 11.16
N GLY A 388 5.86 -8.43 9.97
CA GLY A 388 5.84 -7.33 8.99
C GLY A 388 4.87 -6.19 9.31
N TYR A 389 4.56 -5.39 8.30
CA TYR A 389 3.61 -4.26 8.37
C TYR A 389 2.54 -4.36 7.26
N GLN A 390 2.20 -5.58 6.85
CA GLN A 390 1.10 -5.87 5.94
C GLN A 390 -0.24 -5.85 6.69
N GLN A 391 -1.35 -5.78 5.95
CA GLN A 391 -2.69 -6.02 6.50
C GLN A 391 -2.85 -7.52 6.77
N GLN A 392 -3.52 -7.86 7.88
CA GLN A 392 -3.73 -9.25 8.34
C GLN A 392 -5.12 -9.37 8.98
N ASP A 393 -5.61 -10.60 9.17
CA ASP A 393 -6.88 -10.83 9.87
C ASP A 393 -6.73 -10.56 11.38
N SER A 394 -7.78 -9.95 11.97
CA SER A 394 -7.86 -9.72 13.41
C SER A 394 -8.19 -11.00 14.18
N GLN A 395 -8.95 -11.92 13.57
CA GLN A 395 -9.35 -13.18 14.18
C GLN A 395 -8.20 -14.19 14.20
N GLU A 396 -7.36 -14.25 13.16
CA GLU A 396 -6.16 -15.12 13.15
C GLU A 396 -5.21 -14.74 14.29
N LEU A 397 -4.93 -13.44 14.44
CA LEU A 397 -4.13 -12.94 15.55
C LEU A 397 -4.81 -13.22 16.90
N LEU A 398 -6.12 -12.98 17.04
CA LEU A 398 -6.84 -13.22 18.29
C LEU A 398 -6.79 -14.70 18.70
N ALA A 399 -6.94 -15.63 17.74
CA ALA A 399 -6.80 -17.05 17.99
C ALA A 399 -5.37 -17.43 18.42
N PHE A 400 -4.34 -16.90 17.74
CA PHE A 400 -2.94 -17.08 18.12
C PHE A 400 -2.64 -16.55 19.53
N LEU A 401 -3.17 -15.38 19.89
CA LEU A 401 -2.96 -14.78 21.22
C LEU A 401 -3.68 -15.56 22.32
N LEU A 402 -4.91 -16.02 22.10
CA LEU A 402 -5.64 -16.83 23.07
C LEU A 402 -4.96 -18.20 23.28
N ASP A 403 -4.46 -18.84 22.22
CA ASP A 403 -3.72 -20.12 22.31
C ASP A 403 -2.36 -19.95 23.01
N GLY A 404 -1.60 -18.90 22.64
CA GLY A 404 -0.32 -18.57 23.28
C GLY A 404 -0.46 -18.25 24.76
N LEU A 405 -1.44 -17.41 25.13
CA LEU A 405 -1.77 -17.13 26.54
C LEU A 405 -2.33 -18.37 27.26
N HIS A 406 -3.04 -19.26 26.55
CA HIS A 406 -3.53 -20.50 27.15
C HIS A 406 -2.38 -21.41 27.57
N GLU A 407 -1.43 -21.70 26.67
CA GLU A 407 -0.30 -22.60 26.95
C GLU A 407 0.79 -21.96 27.82
N ASP A 408 1.02 -20.64 27.75
CA ASP A 408 1.92 -19.92 28.69
C ASP A 408 1.42 -19.97 30.14
N LEU A 409 0.10 -19.97 30.35
CA LEU A 409 -0.55 -19.94 31.67
C LEU A 409 -1.21 -21.28 32.05
N ASN A 410 -0.89 -22.37 31.33
CA ASN A 410 -1.49 -23.67 31.61
C ASN A 410 -0.94 -24.27 32.91
N ARG A 411 -1.79 -24.28 33.94
CA ARG A 411 -1.52 -24.82 35.29
C ARG A 411 -1.14 -26.32 35.23
N VAL A 412 -1.59 -27.05 34.21
CA VAL A 412 -1.29 -28.47 34.02
C VAL A 412 0.08 -28.68 33.38
N LYS A 413 1.12 -28.74 34.23
CA LYS A 413 2.51 -28.96 33.77
C LYS A 413 2.80 -30.37 33.22
N LYS A 414 1.95 -31.37 33.50
CA LYS A 414 2.10 -32.75 33.00
C LYS A 414 0.76 -33.30 32.52
N LYS A 415 0.43 -33.06 31.25
CA LYS A 415 -0.82 -33.49 30.60
C LYS A 415 -0.91 -35.04 30.60
N PRO A 416 -1.90 -35.66 31.27
CA PRO A 416 -2.09 -37.11 31.29
C PRO A 416 -2.66 -37.65 29.98
N TYR A 417 -2.46 -38.95 29.72
CA TYR A 417 -3.21 -39.66 28.69
C TYR A 417 -4.61 -40.01 29.20
N LEU A 418 -5.63 -39.71 28.39
CA LEU A 418 -7.04 -39.99 28.66
C LEU A 418 -7.66 -40.58 27.39
N GLU A 419 -8.36 -41.70 27.54
CA GLU A 419 -9.10 -42.35 26.45
C GLU A 419 -10.53 -41.79 26.40
N LEU A 420 -10.96 -41.30 25.23
CA LEU A 420 -12.30 -40.71 25.06
C LEU A 420 -13.35 -41.82 24.98
N GLN A 421 -14.26 -41.86 25.95
CA GLN A 421 -15.36 -42.82 25.98
C GLN A 421 -16.62 -42.26 25.32
N ASP A 422 -17.22 -43.03 24.40
CA ASP A 422 -18.53 -42.74 23.81
C ASP A 422 -19.60 -42.56 24.92
N ALA A 423 -20.64 -41.76 24.65
CA ALA A 423 -21.70 -41.52 25.61
C ALA A 423 -22.38 -42.82 26.08
N ASN A 424 -22.46 -43.85 25.21
CA ASN A 424 -22.98 -45.18 25.53
C ASN A 424 -24.39 -45.16 26.17
N GLY A 425 -25.24 -44.20 25.76
CA GLY A 425 -26.59 -44.02 26.30
C GLY A 425 -26.67 -43.37 27.69
N ARG A 426 -25.54 -42.92 28.26
CA ARG A 426 -25.51 -42.15 29.51
C ARG A 426 -26.12 -40.75 29.31
N PRO A 427 -26.70 -40.11 30.35
CA PRO A 427 -27.30 -38.79 30.23
C PRO A 427 -26.28 -37.71 29.83
N ASP A 428 -26.67 -36.84 28.89
CA ASP A 428 -25.85 -35.72 28.37
C ASP A 428 -25.08 -34.96 29.46
N ALA A 429 -25.77 -34.57 30.55
CA ALA A 429 -25.19 -33.76 31.63
C ALA A 429 -24.05 -34.48 32.39
N VAL A 430 -24.03 -35.82 32.40
CA VAL A 430 -22.93 -36.60 33.00
C VAL A 430 -21.74 -36.64 32.04
N VAL A 431 -21.99 -36.93 30.76
CA VAL A 431 -20.94 -37.03 29.73
C VAL A 431 -20.30 -35.67 29.45
N ALA A 432 -21.07 -34.59 29.40
CA ALA A 432 -20.57 -33.22 29.27
C ALA A 432 -19.70 -32.81 30.46
N LYS A 433 -20.10 -33.16 31.68
CA LYS A 433 -19.31 -32.90 32.88
C LYS A 433 -17.99 -33.70 32.87
N GLU A 434 -18.05 -34.98 32.55
CA GLU A 434 -16.87 -35.84 32.40
C GLU A 434 -15.92 -35.32 31.31
N ALA A 435 -16.45 -34.88 30.17
CA ALA A 435 -15.66 -34.26 29.09
C ALA A 435 -14.98 -32.95 29.54
N TRP A 436 -15.67 -32.10 30.31
CA TRP A 436 -15.09 -30.88 30.86
C TRP A 436 -14.00 -31.16 31.89
N GLU A 437 -14.22 -32.11 32.81
CA GLU A 437 -13.23 -32.54 33.79
C GLU A 437 -12.01 -33.17 33.09
N ASN A 438 -12.20 -33.97 32.04
CA ASN A 438 -11.12 -34.53 31.21
C ASN A 438 -10.36 -33.48 30.38
N HIS A 439 -11.02 -32.42 29.90
CA HIS A 439 -10.35 -31.28 29.25
C HIS A 439 -9.50 -30.52 30.26
N ARG A 440 -10.05 -30.17 31.43
CA ARG A 440 -9.33 -29.46 32.51
C ARG A 440 -8.17 -30.27 33.09
N LEU A 441 -8.23 -31.61 33.08
CA LEU A 441 -7.09 -32.46 33.43
C LEU A 441 -5.87 -32.29 32.51
N ARG A 442 -5.98 -31.62 31.35
CA ARG A 442 -4.89 -31.32 30.40
C ARG A 442 -4.68 -29.83 30.14
N ASN A 443 -5.74 -29.04 30.26
CA ASN A 443 -5.83 -27.65 29.79
C ASN A 443 -6.58 -26.83 30.86
N ASP A 444 -5.85 -26.19 31.77
CA ASP A 444 -6.44 -25.37 32.84
C ASP A 444 -5.72 -24.04 32.94
N SER A 445 -6.37 -22.94 32.56
CA SER A 445 -5.86 -21.57 32.68
C SER A 445 -6.99 -20.55 32.55
N VAL A 446 -6.72 -19.28 32.87
CA VAL A 446 -7.68 -18.16 32.76
C VAL A 446 -8.38 -18.08 31.38
N ILE A 447 -7.73 -18.53 30.30
CA ILE A 447 -8.34 -18.57 28.95
C ILE A 447 -9.45 -19.63 28.88
N VAL A 448 -9.25 -20.79 29.50
CA VAL A 448 -10.27 -21.85 29.59
C VAL A 448 -11.43 -21.39 30.49
N ASP A 449 -11.11 -20.74 31.61
CA ASP A 449 -12.11 -20.22 32.56
C ASP A 449 -12.97 -19.09 31.95
N THR A 450 -12.44 -18.33 30.98
CA THR A 450 -13.10 -17.14 30.40
C THR A 450 -13.77 -17.39 29.05
N PHE A 451 -13.16 -18.17 28.16
CA PHE A 451 -13.57 -18.25 26.73
C PHE A 451 -14.00 -19.65 26.27
N HIS A 452 -13.67 -20.72 26.99
CA HIS A 452 -13.93 -22.08 26.49
C HIS A 452 -15.35 -22.58 26.83
N GLY A 453 -15.95 -23.30 25.88
CA GLY A 453 -17.20 -24.03 26.05
C GLY A 453 -17.13 -25.44 25.47
N LEU A 454 -18.25 -26.16 25.50
CA LEU A 454 -18.41 -27.48 24.88
C LEU A 454 -19.47 -27.44 23.77
N PHE A 455 -19.13 -27.93 22.58
CA PHE A 455 -20.12 -28.37 21.61
C PHE A 455 -20.76 -29.68 22.08
N LYS A 456 -22.00 -29.94 21.66
CA LYS A 456 -22.59 -31.28 21.66
C LYS A 456 -22.69 -31.76 20.21
N SER A 457 -21.84 -32.69 19.80
CA SER A 457 -22.05 -33.41 18.54
C SER A 457 -23.04 -34.55 18.76
N THR A 458 -23.87 -34.87 17.76
CA THR A 458 -24.80 -36.01 17.84
C THR A 458 -24.88 -36.66 16.47
N LEU A 459 -24.27 -37.83 16.35
CA LEU A 459 -24.19 -38.61 15.13
C LEU A 459 -25.20 -39.76 15.20
N VAL A 460 -26.17 -39.75 14.29
CA VAL A 460 -27.18 -40.82 14.16
C VAL A 460 -26.87 -41.61 12.89
N CYS A 461 -26.50 -42.88 13.04
CA CYS A 461 -26.28 -43.75 11.88
C CYS A 461 -27.62 -44.09 11.21
N PRO A 462 -27.80 -43.82 9.90
CA PRO A 462 -29.07 -44.07 9.21
C PRO A 462 -29.37 -45.56 8.99
N GLU A 463 -28.36 -46.43 9.01
CA GLU A 463 -28.52 -47.88 8.75
C GLU A 463 -28.85 -48.67 10.02
N CYS A 464 -28.13 -48.43 11.12
CA CYS A 464 -28.27 -49.21 12.36
C CYS A 464 -28.92 -48.44 13.52
N ALA A 465 -29.34 -47.19 13.30
CA ALA A 465 -29.90 -46.28 14.31
C ALA A 465 -29.02 -46.03 15.55
N LYS A 466 -27.73 -46.44 15.55
CA LYS A 466 -26.81 -46.08 16.65
C LYS A 466 -26.69 -44.56 16.73
N VAL A 467 -26.99 -44.02 17.89
CA VAL A 467 -26.66 -42.65 18.28
C VAL A 467 -25.32 -42.67 19.02
N SER A 468 -24.41 -41.79 18.62
CA SER A 468 -23.21 -41.45 19.39
C SER A 468 -23.23 -39.94 19.68
N VAL A 469 -22.76 -39.56 20.87
CA VAL A 469 -22.75 -38.18 21.35
C VAL A 469 -21.35 -37.89 21.88
N THR A 470 -20.71 -36.85 21.36
CA THR A 470 -19.43 -36.34 21.85
C THR A 470 -19.60 -34.92 22.37
N PHE A 471 -18.75 -34.55 23.33
CA PHE A 471 -18.69 -33.20 23.88
C PHE A 471 -17.28 -32.66 23.68
N ASP A 472 -17.15 -31.69 22.78
CA ASP A 472 -15.88 -31.27 22.21
C ASP A 472 -15.60 -29.79 22.54
N PRO A 473 -14.42 -29.43 23.07
CA PRO A 473 -14.13 -28.08 23.53
C PRO A 473 -13.95 -27.09 22.37
N PHE A 474 -14.45 -25.86 22.55
CA PHE A 474 -14.25 -24.75 21.62
C PHE A 474 -13.90 -23.44 22.36
N CYS A 475 -13.25 -22.52 21.65
CA CYS A 475 -12.93 -21.16 22.14
C CYS A 475 -13.59 -20.06 21.29
N TYR A 476 -13.98 -20.36 20.04
CA TYR A 476 -14.66 -19.43 19.13
C TYR A 476 -15.66 -20.17 18.22
N LEU A 477 -16.65 -19.44 17.71
CA LEU A 477 -17.75 -19.96 16.89
C LEU A 477 -17.76 -19.33 15.49
N THR A 478 -17.48 -20.12 14.45
CA THR A 478 -17.57 -19.69 13.05
C THR A 478 -19.03 -19.72 12.59
N LEU A 479 -19.66 -18.54 12.49
CA LEU A 479 -21.04 -18.41 12.04
C LEU A 479 -21.11 -18.22 10.51
N PRO A 480 -21.84 -19.06 9.75
CA PRO A 480 -22.00 -18.88 8.31
C PRO A 480 -22.93 -17.69 8.02
N LEU A 481 -22.36 -16.57 7.59
CA LEU A 481 -23.15 -15.40 7.19
C LEU A 481 -23.84 -15.65 5.84
N PRO A 482 -25.14 -15.29 5.69
CA PRO A 482 -25.83 -15.39 4.41
C PRO A 482 -25.30 -14.33 3.44
N LEU A 483 -24.35 -14.72 2.60
CA LEU A 483 -23.86 -13.89 1.51
C LEU A 483 -25.03 -13.49 0.60
N LYS A 484 -25.32 -12.18 0.53
CA LYS A 484 -26.20 -11.64 -0.50
C LYS A 484 -25.54 -11.91 -1.85
N LYS A 485 -26.16 -12.80 -2.64
CA LYS A 485 -25.63 -13.18 -3.96
C LYS A 485 -25.61 -12.01 -4.92
N ASP A 486 -26.48 -11.03 -4.71
CA ASP A 486 -26.70 -9.90 -5.59
C ASP A 486 -26.46 -8.56 -4.86
N ARG A 487 -25.99 -7.56 -5.60
CA ARG A 487 -25.90 -6.17 -5.19
C ARG A 487 -26.74 -5.29 -6.11
N VAL A 488 -27.19 -4.15 -5.61
CA VAL A 488 -27.80 -3.09 -6.45
C VAL A 488 -26.71 -2.09 -6.81
N MET A 489 -26.61 -1.76 -8.10
CA MET A 489 -25.75 -0.71 -8.64
C MET A 489 -26.61 0.40 -9.22
N GLU A 490 -26.09 1.62 -9.23
CA GLU A 490 -26.73 2.77 -9.87
C GLU A 490 -25.82 3.22 -11.02
N VAL A 491 -26.36 3.32 -12.23
CA VAL A 491 -25.60 3.57 -13.46
C VAL A 491 -26.35 4.51 -14.38
N PHE A 492 -25.62 5.34 -15.12
CA PHE A 492 -26.20 6.29 -16.07
C PHE A 492 -26.06 5.76 -17.51
N LEU A 493 -27.18 5.37 -18.13
CA LEU A 493 -27.20 5.04 -19.56
C LEU A 493 -27.18 6.31 -20.40
N VAL A 494 -26.30 6.37 -21.39
CA VAL A 494 -26.07 7.51 -22.30
C VAL A 494 -26.41 7.09 -23.74
N PRO A 495 -27.65 7.32 -24.22
CA PRO A 495 -28.11 6.77 -25.51
C PRO A 495 -27.34 7.26 -26.75
N ALA A 496 -27.43 6.53 -27.85
CA ALA A 496 -26.81 6.86 -29.14
C ALA A 496 -27.49 8.06 -29.83
N ASP A 497 -28.78 8.28 -29.57
CA ASP A 497 -29.50 9.47 -30.03
C ASP A 497 -29.18 10.69 -29.14
N PRO A 498 -28.61 11.79 -29.66
CA PRO A 498 -28.31 12.98 -28.86
C PRO A 498 -29.57 13.67 -28.31
N ARG A 499 -30.75 13.48 -28.94
CA ARG A 499 -32.02 14.06 -28.49
C ARG A 499 -32.51 13.42 -27.19
N CYS A 500 -32.14 12.16 -26.95
CA CYS A 500 -32.40 11.48 -25.69
C CYS A 500 -31.39 11.95 -24.63
N ARG A 501 -31.90 12.37 -23.47
CA ARG A 501 -31.06 12.68 -22.29
C ARG A 501 -30.50 11.39 -21.67
N PRO A 502 -29.36 11.43 -20.96
CA PRO A 502 -28.92 10.32 -20.11
C PRO A 502 -29.97 9.98 -19.07
N ALA A 503 -30.09 8.70 -18.71
CA ALA A 503 -31.06 8.20 -17.75
C ALA A 503 -30.39 7.31 -16.70
N GLN A 504 -30.71 7.53 -15.42
CA GLN A 504 -30.19 6.73 -14.32
C GLN A 504 -31.02 5.46 -14.13
N TYR A 505 -30.36 4.32 -14.01
CA TYR A 505 -30.97 3.02 -13.75
C TYR A 505 -30.42 2.42 -12.45
N ARG A 506 -31.28 1.72 -11.72
CA ARG A 506 -30.91 0.93 -10.54
C ARG A 506 -30.98 -0.54 -10.92
N VAL A 507 -29.84 -1.20 -11.00
CA VAL A 507 -29.68 -2.53 -11.63
C VAL A 507 -29.25 -3.53 -10.56
N THR A 508 -29.93 -4.68 -10.48
CA THR A 508 -29.54 -5.77 -9.57
C THR A 508 -28.66 -6.76 -10.33
N VAL A 509 -27.46 -7.02 -9.81
CA VAL A 509 -26.41 -7.82 -10.47
C VAL A 509 -25.69 -8.72 -9.45
N PRO A 510 -25.07 -9.83 -9.85
CA PRO A 510 -24.35 -10.71 -8.92
C PRO A 510 -23.16 -10.00 -8.26
N LEU A 511 -22.93 -10.27 -6.98
CA LEU A 511 -21.85 -9.67 -6.17
C LEU A 511 -20.45 -10.03 -6.72
N MET A 512 -20.31 -11.20 -7.32
CA MET A 512 -19.11 -11.69 -8.02
C MET A 512 -19.38 -11.92 -9.52
N GLY A 513 -20.30 -11.15 -10.09
CA GLY A 513 -20.58 -11.16 -11.52
C GLY A 513 -19.54 -10.41 -12.34
N ALA A 514 -19.68 -10.47 -13.66
CA ALA A 514 -18.86 -9.73 -14.62
C ALA A 514 -19.60 -8.50 -15.17
N VAL A 515 -18.89 -7.61 -15.87
CA VAL A 515 -19.46 -6.43 -16.52
C VAL A 515 -20.52 -6.81 -17.58
N SER A 516 -20.41 -7.98 -18.20
CA SER A 516 -21.46 -8.59 -19.01
C SER A 516 -22.82 -8.69 -18.28
N ASP A 517 -22.83 -9.08 -17.01
CA ASP A 517 -24.06 -9.26 -16.22
C ASP A 517 -24.77 -7.92 -15.97
N LEU A 518 -23.98 -6.84 -15.82
CA LEU A 518 -24.48 -5.48 -15.72
C LEU A 518 -25.06 -4.98 -17.04
N CYS A 519 -24.38 -5.22 -18.16
CA CYS A 519 -24.88 -4.89 -19.50
C CYS A 519 -26.18 -5.65 -19.83
N GLU A 520 -26.24 -6.95 -19.52
CA GLU A 520 -27.47 -7.75 -19.67
C GLU A 520 -28.62 -7.25 -18.78
N ALA A 521 -28.35 -6.98 -17.50
CA ALA A 521 -29.37 -6.54 -16.55
C ALA A 521 -29.87 -5.13 -16.87
N LEU A 522 -29.01 -4.24 -17.37
CA LEU A 522 -29.40 -2.94 -17.90
C LEU A 522 -30.18 -3.08 -19.22
N SER A 523 -29.75 -3.97 -20.13
CA SER A 523 -30.42 -4.23 -21.41
C SER A 523 -31.89 -4.63 -21.22
N ARG A 524 -32.16 -5.52 -20.24
CA ARG A 524 -33.52 -5.92 -19.83
C ARG A 524 -34.39 -4.76 -19.31
N LEU A 525 -33.80 -3.67 -18.83
CA LEU A 525 -34.49 -2.48 -18.29
C LEU A 525 -34.61 -1.34 -19.30
N SER A 526 -33.65 -1.19 -20.21
CA SER A 526 -33.55 -0.05 -21.15
C SER A 526 -33.92 -0.37 -22.60
N GLY A 527 -33.99 -1.64 -22.99
CA GLY A 527 -34.26 -2.07 -24.38
C GLY A 527 -33.07 -1.93 -25.35
N VAL A 528 -32.01 -1.22 -24.98
CA VAL A 528 -30.71 -1.22 -25.68
C VAL A 528 -30.05 -2.60 -25.56
N ALA A 529 -29.51 -3.14 -26.66
CA ALA A 529 -28.83 -4.44 -26.66
C ALA A 529 -27.46 -4.37 -25.94
N ALA A 530 -27.14 -5.38 -25.11
CA ALA A 530 -25.92 -5.42 -24.30
C ALA A 530 -24.62 -5.34 -25.13
N GLU A 531 -24.61 -5.89 -26.35
CA GLU A 531 -23.51 -5.81 -27.32
C GLU A 531 -23.18 -4.40 -27.81
N ASN A 532 -24.11 -3.45 -27.65
CA ASN A 532 -23.96 -2.04 -28.02
C ASN A 532 -23.72 -1.14 -26.79
N MET A 533 -23.34 -1.71 -25.65
CA MET A 533 -23.00 -0.98 -24.42
C MET A 533 -21.48 -0.94 -24.18
N VAL A 534 -20.98 0.19 -23.71
CA VAL A 534 -19.61 0.33 -23.16
C VAL A 534 -19.70 0.92 -21.76
N VAL A 535 -19.23 0.17 -20.75
CA VAL A 535 -19.26 0.58 -19.34
C VAL A 535 -17.99 1.36 -19.01
N THR A 536 -18.14 2.51 -18.36
CA THR A 536 -17.04 3.42 -18.02
C THR A 536 -17.21 4.00 -16.62
N ASP A 537 -16.08 4.25 -15.96
CA ASP A 537 -15.95 5.10 -14.77
C ASP A 537 -15.49 6.49 -15.23
N VAL A 538 -16.26 7.53 -14.90
CA VAL A 538 -16.00 8.92 -15.31
C VAL A 538 -15.71 9.77 -14.09
N TYR A 539 -14.42 10.08 -13.88
CA TYR A 539 -13.97 10.92 -12.77
C TYR A 539 -13.14 12.10 -13.27
N ASN A 540 -13.47 13.31 -12.81
CA ASN A 540 -12.80 14.57 -13.16
C ASN A 540 -12.72 14.82 -14.69
N HIS A 541 -13.88 14.83 -15.35
CA HIS A 541 -14.08 15.17 -16.78
C HIS A 541 -13.35 14.25 -17.79
N ARG A 542 -12.91 13.07 -17.38
CA ARG A 542 -12.27 12.04 -18.22
C ARG A 542 -12.83 10.65 -17.92
N PHE A 543 -12.61 9.70 -18.83
CA PHE A 543 -12.70 8.29 -18.51
C PHE A 543 -11.53 7.96 -17.57
N HIS A 544 -11.83 7.57 -16.34
CA HIS A 544 -10.84 7.03 -15.41
C HIS A 544 -10.58 5.56 -15.73
N LYS A 545 -11.65 4.83 -16.10
CA LYS A 545 -11.56 3.48 -16.67
C LYS A 545 -12.66 3.23 -17.70
N ILE A 546 -12.32 2.44 -18.72
CA ILE A 546 -13.27 1.78 -19.63
C ILE A 546 -13.14 0.29 -19.33
N PHE A 547 -14.25 -0.39 -19.02
CA PHE A 547 -14.23 -1.78 -18.57
C PHE A 547 -14.43 -2.76 -19.73
N GLN A 548 -13.70 -3.87 -19.70
CA GLN A 548 -13.95 -5.01 -20.59
C GLN A 548 -15.08 -5.89 -20.03
N MET A 549 -15.78 -6.63 -20.89
CA MET A 549 -17.01 -7.35 -20.52
C MET A 549 -16.78 -8.51 -19.53
N ASP A 550 -15.58 -9.07 -19.54
CA ASP A 550 -15.11 -10.15 -18.67
C ASP A 550 -14.56 -9.66 -17.32
N GLU A 551 -14.46 -8.34 -17.10
CA GLU A 551 -14.02 -7.80 -15.82
C GLU A 551 -15.02 -8.07 -14.69
N GLY A 552 -14.50 -8.40 -13.51
CA GLY A 552 -15.31 -8.59 -12.31
C GLY A 552 -15.90 -7.29 -11.77
N LEU A 553 -17.18 -7.33 -11.41
CA LEU A 553 -17.92 -6.20 -10.81
C LEU A 553 -17.33 -5.74 -9.47
N ASN A 554 -16.53 -6.58 -8.81
CA ASN A 554 -15.75 -6.21 -7.61
C ASN A 554 -14.73 -5.08 -7.86
N HIS A 555 -14.38 -4.77 -9.12
CA HIS A 555 -13.57 -3.60 -9.47
C HIS A 555 -14.36 -2.27 -9.46
N ILE A 556 -15.69 -2.32 -9.38
CA ILE A 556 -16.56 -1.14 -9.29
C ILE A 556 -17.03 -0.98 -7.84
N MET A 557 -16.71 0.17 -7.25
CA MET A 557 -16.99 0.54 -5.86
C MET A 557 -18.29 1.36 -5.76
N PRO A 558 -18.96 1.39 -4.58
CA PRO A 558 -20.22 2.13 -4.38
C PRO A 558 -20.10 3.67 -4.38
N ARG A 559 -18.99 4.24 -4.90
CA ARG A 559 -18.73 5.68 -5.01
C ARG A 559 -18.33 6.10 -6.43
N ASP A 560 -18.28 5.17 -7.37
CA ASP A 560 -17.78 5.40 -8.72
C ASP A 560 -18.94 5.85 -9.61
N ASP A 561 -18.78 6.95 -10.34
CA ASP A 561 -19.81 7.48 -11.24
C ASP A 561 -19.80 6.70 -12.56
N ILE A 562 -20.53 5.58 -12.58
CA ILE A 562 -20.58 4.66 -13.72
C ILE A 562 -21.53 5.15 -14.82
N PHE A 563 -20.97 5.41 -16.00
CA PHE A 563 -21.70 5.74 -17.22
C PHE A 563 -21.57 4.59 -18.23
N VAL A 564 -22.72 4.13 -18.72
CA VAL A 564 -22.82 3.15 -19.79
C VAL A 564 -23.20 3.87 -21.07
N TYR A 565 -22.33 3.89 -22.07
CA TYR A 565 -22.58 4.54 -23.35
C TYR A 565 -23.16 3.55 -24.34
N GLU A 566 -24.24 3.93 -25.01
CA GLU A 566 -24.71 3.23 -26.20
C GLU A 566 -23.82 3.64 -27.39
N VAL A 567 -23.16 2.63 -27.97
CA VAL A 567 -22.25 2.72 -29.12
C VAL A 567 -22.85 1.96 -30.31
N ARG A 568 -22.34 2.18 -31.52
CA ARG A 568 -22.78 1.42 -32.71
C ARG A 568 -21.66 0.51 -33.20
N SER A 569 -21.89 -0.80 -33.08
CA SER A 569 -20.96 -1.82 -33.59
C SER A 569 -20.90 -1.85 -35.13
N ALA A 570 -22.06 -1.73 -35.79
CA ALA A 570 -22.20 -1.65 -37.24
C ALA A 570 -22.95 -0.38 -37.67
N CYS A 571 -22.55 0.17 -38.82
CA CYS A 571 -23.13 1.38 -39.39
C CYS A 571 -24.32 0.99 -40.32
N ALA A 572 -25.22 1.92 -40.63
CA ALA A 572 -26.50 1.62 -41.29
C ALA A 572 -26.39 1.08 -42.75
N ASP A 573 -25.17 1.13 -43.29
CA ASP A 573 -24.73 0.60 -44.59
C ASP A 573 -24.06 -0.78 -44.49
N GLY A 574 -23.90 -1.33 -43.27
CA GLY A 574 -23.15 -2.55 -43.00
C GLY A 574 -21.65 -2.36 -42.79
N SER A 575 -21.16 -1.11 -42.76
CA SER A 575 -19.73 -0.82 -42.60
C SER A 575 -19.26 -0.92 -41.15
N GLU A 576 -17.99 -1.26 -40.98
CA GLU A 576 -17.26 -1.21 -39.70
C GLU A 576 -17.22 0.24 -39.17
N CYS A 577 -17.75 0.46 -37.97
CA CYS A 577 -17.60 1.72 -37.25
C CYS A 577 -16.41 1.63 -36.28
N VAL A 578 -15.71 2.75 -36.05
CA VAL A 578 -14.72 2.91 -34.97
C VAL A 578 -15.34 3.77 -33.87
N THR A 579 -15.23 3.36 -32.61
CA THR A 579 -15.66 4.20 -31.48
C THR A 579 -14.47 4.93 -30.87
N LEU A 580 -14.62 6.26 -30.73
CA LEU A 580 -13.57 7.16 -30.27
C LEU A 580 -13.95 7.81 -28.93
N PRO A 581 -13.05 7.84 -27.93
CA PRO A 581 -13.22 8.67 -26.73
C PRO A 581 -12.85 10.13 -27.04
N VAL A 582 -13.73 11.06 -26.65
CA VAL A 582 -13.58 12.50 -26.90
C VAL A 582 -13.60 13.27 -25.58
N TYR A 583 -12.60 14.13 -25.39
CA TYR A 583 -12.40 14.95 -24.20
C TYR A 583 -12.47 16.45 -24.53
N PHE A 584 -13.14 17.24 -23.69
CA PHE A 584 -13.19 18.69 -23.84
C PHE A 584 -12.11 19.37 -23.01
N ARG A 585 -11.36 20.28 -23.64
CA ARG A 585 -10.15 20.92 -23.09
C ARG A 585 -10.21 22.42 -23.30
N GLU A 586 -9.83 23.22 -22.31
CA GLU A 586 -9.78 24.68 -22.45
C GLU A 586 -8.58 25.14 -23.31
N ARG A 587 -8.84 25.97 -24.33
CA ARG A 587 -7.79 26.58 -25.16
C ARG A 587 -7.22 27.85 -24.51
N LYS A 588 -6.22 27.68 -23.63
CA LYS A 588 -5.51 28.80 -22.98
C LYS A 588 -4.91 29.76 -24.01
N SER A 589 -5.32 31.04 -23.96
CA SER A 589 -4.93 32.08 -24.92
C SER A 589 -3.49 32.60 -24.74
N ARG A 590 -2.84 32.33 -23.60
CA ARG A 590 -1.44 32.71 -23.32
C ARG A 590 -0.69 31.57 -22.62
N PRO A 591 0.60 31.34 -22.92
CA PRO A 591 1.42 30.35 -22.22
C PRO A 591 1.83 30.85 -20.84
N ALA A 592 1.10 30.43 -19.81
CA ALA A 592 1.38 30.75 -18.41
C ALA A 592 1.90 29.50 -17.65
N SER A 593 3.23 29.45 -17.45
CA SER A 593 3.99 28.35 -16.82
C SER A 593 3.96 26.99 -17.55
N PRO A 594 5.12 26.31 -17.73
CA PRO A 594 5.15 24.94 -18.26
C PRO A 594 4.52 23.89 -17.32
N SER A 595 4.15 24.26 -16.09
CA SER A 595 3.50 23.37 -15.12
C SER A 595 1.96 23.32 -15.20
N SER A 596 1.31 24.19 -15.98
CA SER A 596 -0.15 24.30 -16.01
C SER A 596 -0.77 23.46 -17.14
N GLY A 597 -0.97 22.17 -16.87
CA GLY A 597 -1.67 21.24 -17.80
C GLY A 597 -3.05 21.73 -18.26
N ALA A 598 -3.54 21.21 -19.38
CA ALA A 598 -4.83 21.64 -19.92
C ALA A 598 -5.99 21.25 -18.97
N VAL A 599 -6.91 22.18 -18.77
CA VAL A 599 -8.09 21.96 -17.93
C VAL A 599 -9.13 21.21 -18.74
N LEU A 600 -9.58 20.07 -18.23
CA LEU A 600 -10.72 19.32 -18.78
C LEU A 600 -12.03 19.86 -18.22
N TYR A 601 -13.11 19.79 -19.00
CA TYR A 601 -14.45 20.20 -18.58
C TYR A 601 -15.54 19.34 -19.23
N GLY A 602 -16.79 19.51 -18.79
CA GLY A 602 -17.95 18.82 -19.36
C GLY A 602 -17.99 17.31 -19.11
N GLN A 603 -18.77 16.58 -19.91
CA GLN A 603 -18.84 15.12 -19.86
C GLN A 603 -18.09 14.54 -21.07
N PRO A 604 -17.14 13.60 -20.89
CA PRO A 604 -16.47 12.96 -22.03
C PRO A 604 -17.46 12.14 -22.84
N LEU A 605 -17.19 11.96 -24.14
CA LEU A 605 -18.12 11.29 -25.06
C LEU A 605 -17.47 10.06 -25.70
N LEU A 606 -18.28 9.00 -25.91
CA LEU A 606 -17.96 7.95 -26.87
C LEU A 606 -18.75 8.21 -28.16
N VAL A 607 -18.03 8.24 -29.28
CA VAL A 607 -18.55 8.60 -30.61
C VAL A 607 -18.17 7.53 -31.63
N SER A 608 -19.16 6.76 -32.10
CA SER A 608 -18.99 5.74 -33.14
C SER A 608 -19.12 6.38 -34.53
N VAL A 609 -18.12 6.20 -35.39
CA VAL A 609 -18.01 6.81 -36.73
C VAL A 609 -17.61 5.77 -37.80
N PRO A 610 -18.11 5.83 -39.05
CA PRO A 610 -17.77 4.83 -40.07
C PRO A 610 -16.30 4.94 -40.49
N LYS A 611 -15.56 3.84 -40.37
CA LYS A 611 -14.10 3.78 -40.59
C LYS A 611 -13.68 4.18 -42.01
N HIS A 612 -14.54 3.93 -42.99
CA HIS A 612 -14.27 4.12 -44.42
C HIS A 612 -14.61 5.53 -44.95
N THR A 613 -15.40 6.34 -44.22
CA THR A 613 -15.70 7.74 -44.56
C THR A 613 -15.06 8.76 -43.61
N LEU A 614 -14.25 8.30 -42.65
CA LEU A 614 -13.77 9.12 -41.55
C LEU A 614 -12.83 10.25 -42.02
N THR A 615 -13.39 11.44 -42.20
CA THR A 615 -12.69 12.70 -42.46
C THR A 615 -12.75 13.60 -41.23
N LEU A 616 -11.89 14.63 -41.19
CA LEU A 616 -11.92 15.64 -40.13
C LEU A 616 -13.25 16.41 -40.06
N GLU A 617 -13.92 16.60 -41.20
CA GLU A 617 -15.23 17.28 -41.26
C GLU A 617 -16.36 16.37 -40.77
N SER A 618 -16.39 15.09 -41.17
CA SER A 618 -17.40 14.15 -40.66
C SER A 618 -17.23 13.89 -39.16
N LEU A 619 -16.00 13.89 -38.65
CA LEU A 619 -15.75 13.81 -37.21
C LEU A 619 -16.19 15.09 -36.48
N TYR A 620 -15.93 16.27 -37.06
CA TYR A 620 -16.42 17.55 -36.53
C TYR A 620 -17.95 17.57 -36.45
N GLN A 621 -18.64 17.17 -37.51
CA GLN A 621 -20.10 17.07 -37.53
C GLN A 621 -20.63 16.06 -36.50
N ALA A 622 -20.11 14.83 -36.47
CA ALA A 622 -20.55 13.80 -35.52
C ALA A 622 -20.37 14.22 -34.06
N VAL A 623 -19.28 14.94 -33.74
CA VAL A 623 -19.04 15.51 -32.41
C VAL A 623 -19.99 16.67 -32.12
N CYS A 624 -20.25 17.58 -33.07
CA CYS A 624 -21.26 18.64 -32.93
C CYS A 624 -22.67 18.07 -32.68
N GLU A 625 -23.06 17.04 -33.43
CA GLU A 625 -24.34 16.33 -33.24
C GLU A 625 -24.43 15.71 -31.83
N ARG A 626 -23.34 15.09 -31.35
CA ARG A 626 -23.29 14.51 -29.99
C ARG A 626 -23.33 15.57 -28.89
N ILE A 627 -22.71 16.74 -29.10
CA ILE A 627 -22.70 17.89 -28.19
C ILE A 627 -24.07 18.60 -28.14
N SER A 628 -24.87 18.55 -29.20
CA SER A 628 -26.18 19.23 -29.28
C SER A 628 -27.17 18.85 -28.15
N ARG A 629 -26.95 17.69 -27.52
CA ARG A 629 -27.60 17.25 -26.28
C ARG A 629 -27.48 18.24 -25.12
N TYR A 630 -26.34 18.95 -25.04
CA TYR A 630 -25.94 19.81 -23.92
C TYR A 630 -25.85 21.29 -24.29
N ILE A 631 -25.72 21.64 -25.58
CA ILE A 631 -25.47 23.00 -26.06
C ILE A 631 -26.41 23.36 -27.22
N LYS A 632 -27.10 24.50 -27.11
CA LYS A 632 -27.88 25.11 -28.21
C LYS A 632 -26.92 25.82 -29.18
N GLN A 633 -27.14 25.72 -30.49
CA GLN A 633 -26.34 26.49 -31.45
C GLN A 633 -26.64 28.00 -31.33
N PRO A 634 -25.63 28.89 -31.42
CA PRO A 634 -25.85 30.33 -31.51
C PRO A 634 -26.67 30.70 -32.76
N LEU A 635 -27.51 31.72 -32.65
CA LEU A 635 -28.27 32.23 -33.79
C LEU A 635 -27.34 32.97 -34.78
N PRO A 636 -27.65 33.00 -36.09
CA PRO A 636 -26.71 33.50 -37.11
C PRO A 636 -26.25 34.96 -36.94
N GLU A 637 -27.06 35.79 -36.27
CA GLU A 637 -26.80 37.23 -36.14
C GLU A 637 -25.67 37.56 -35.16
N GLU A 638 -25.40 36.72 -34.15
CA GLU A 638 -24.31 36.95 -33.19
C GLU A 638 -22.92 36.60 -33.74
N ALA A 639 -22.83 35.91 -34.88
CA ALA A 639 -21.56 35.53 -35.50
C ALA A 639 -20.77 36.70 -36.13
N GLY A 640 -21.34 37.92 -36.10
CA GLY A 640 -20.87 39.15 -36.74
C GLY A 640 -19.70 39.90 -36.06
N GLY A 641 -19.10 39.35 -35.00
CA GLY A 641 -17.90 39.93 -34.38
C GLY A 641 -16.70 40.04 -35.34
N SER A 642 -16.06 41.21 -35.37
CA SER A 642 -14.89 41.54 -36.20
C SER A 642 -13.59 40.88 -35.70
N PRO A 643 -12.51 40.82 -36.51
CA PRO A 643 -11.25 40.22 -36.09
C PRO A 643 -10.57 41.03 -34.97
N LEU A 644 -10.26 40.36 -33.85
CA LEU A 644 -9.42 40.92 -32.81
C LEU A 644 -7.94 40.78 -33.19
N GLU A 645 -7.34 41.89 -33.63
CA GLU A 645 -5.89 42.05 -33.76
C GLU A 645 -5.19 41.85 -32.40
N PRO A 646 -4.04 41.14 -32.34
CA PRO A 646 -3.38 40.78 -31.08
C PRO A 646 -2.55 41.93 -30.48
N GLY A 647 -3.19 43.04 -30.06
CA GLY A 647 -2.44 44.29 -29.76
C GLY A 647 -2.94 45.27 -28.68
N ALA A 648 -4.06 45.05 -27.99
CA ALA A 648 -4.54 45.90 -26.88
C ALA A 648 -5.52 45.09 -25.97
N CYS A 649 -5.91 45.47 -24.74
CA CYS A 649 -5.77 46.72 -23.97
C CYS A 649 -5.20 46.47 -22.55
N ASN A 650 -5.01 47.54 -21.78
CA ASN A 650 -4.51 47.53 -20.40
C ASN A 650 -5.54 48.17 -19.43
N GLY A 651 -5.77 47.58 -18.25
CA GLY A 651 -6.58 48.14 -17.12
C GLY A 651 -8.10 48.21 -17.36
N SER A 652 -9.00 47.86 -16.44
CA SER A 652 -9.02 48.22 -15.01
C SER A 652 -10.02 47.38 -14.20
N ARG A 653 -10.07 47.56 -12.87
CA ARG A 653 -11.04 46.93 -11.95
C ARG A 653 -12.45 47.50 -12.11
N GLY A 654 -13.47 46.66 -11.95
CA GLY A 654 -14.85 47.01 -11.60
C GLY A 654 -15.50 45.81 -10.89
N SER A 655 -16.26 46.06 -9.82
CA SER A 655 -16.92 45.03 -9.01
C SER A 655 -18.40 45.39 -8.86
N CYS A 656 -19.29 44.40 -9.00
CA CYS A 656 -20.70 44.44 -8.60
C CYS A 656 -21.14 43.00 -8.24
N GLU A 657 -22.18 42.89 -7.42
CA GLU A 657 -22.70 41.66 -6.83
C GLU A 657 -24.21 41.53 -7.14
N GLY A 658 -24.75 40.31 -7.14
CA GLY A 658 -26.20 40.02 -7.14
C GLY A 658 -26.96 40.35 -8.45
N GLU A 659 -28.17 39.85 -8.68
CA GLU A 659 -29.05 38.95 -7.91
C GLU A 659 -29.80 38.00 -8.89
N ASP A 660 -30.46 36.96 -8.37
CA ASP A 660 -31.31 36.04 -9.14
C ASP A 660 -32.72 36.62 -9.42
N GLU A 661 -33.38 36.21 -10.51
CA GLU A 661 -34.81 35.80 -10.48
C GLU A 661 -35.25 35.09 -11.78
N GLU A 662 -36.45 34.49 -11.75
CA GLU A 662 -37.02 33.57 -12.76
C GLU A 662 -38.00 34.28 -13.72
N GLU A 663 -38.32 33.70 -14.89
CA GLU A 663 -39.72 33.52 -15.35
C GLU A 663 -39.88 32.62 -16.61
N MET A 664 -41.15 32.42 -17.04
CA MET A 664 -41.61 31.35 -17.94
C MET A 664 -41.94 31.76 -19.39
N GLU A 665 -42.39 30.76 -20.16
CA GLU A 665 -42.78 30.74 -21.58
C GLU A 665 -43.98 31.64 -21.96
N HIS A 666 -44.03 32.10 -23.22
CA HIS A 666 -45.19 32.12 -24.17
C HIS A 666 -44.72 32.86 -25.46
N LEU A 667 -44.68 32.29 -26.68
CA LEU A 667 -45.71 31.73 -27.61
C LEU A 667 -46.43 32.78 -28.51
N GLU A 668 -46.17 32.71 -29.84
CA GLU A 668 -46.97 33.20 -31.00
C GLU A 668 -47.27 34.73 -31.08
N GLU A 669 -47.53 35.44 -32.20
CA GLU A 669 -47.47 35.31 -33.69
C GLU A 669 -47.11 36.76 -34.22
N GLY A 670 -46.78 37.10 -35.48
CA GLY A 670 -46.66 36.36 -36.74
C GLY A 670 -46.74 37.28 -38.01
N ARG A 671 -46.71 36.66 -39.21
CA ARG A 671 -47.38 37.06 -40.48
C ARG A 671 -46.96 38.31 -41.34
N GLU A 672 -46.44 38.01 -42.56
CA GLU A 672 -46.64 38.70 -43.90
C GLU A 672 -46.21 40.20 -44.10
N GLN A 673 -45.90 40.77 -45.29
CA GLN A 673 -45.58 40.33 -46.68
C GLN A 673 -45.01 41.52 -47.52
N LEU A 674 -44.16 41.26 -48.53
CA LEU A 674 -44.01 41.96 -49.85
C LEU A 674 -43.72 43.51 -49.88
N SER A 675 -43.14 44.15 -50.93
CA SER A 675 -42.49 43.76 -52.21
C SER A 675 -41.56 44.89 -52.73
N GLU A 676 -40.78 44.63 -53.79
CA GLU A 676 -39.86 45.53 -54.52
C GLU A 676 -40.59 46.45 -55.56
N PRO A 677 -39.98 47.08 -56.62
CA PRO A 677 -38.56 47.41 -56.94
C PRO A 677 -38.35 48.84 -57.57
N GLU A 678 -37.14 49.11 -58.11
CA GLU A 678 -36.80 49.79 -59.41
C GLU A 678 -35.83 51.01 -59.42
N GLY A 679 -35.12 51.15 -60.56
CA GLY A 679 -34.06 52.15 -60.88
C GLY A 679 -32.64 51.55 -60.78
N GLY A 680 -31.74 51.57 -61.78
CA GLY A 680 -31.51 52.53 -62.88
C GLY A 680 -30.43 53.55 -62.45
N TRP A 681 -29.38 53.91 -63.21
CA TRP A 681 -29.14 53.95 -64.66
C TRP A 681 -27.65 53.62 -65.01
N GLU A 682 -27.32 53.49 -66.30
CA GLU A 682 -25.96 53.28 -66.84
C GLU A 682 -25.38 54.58 -67.47
N ASP A 683 -24.05 54.74 -67.52
CA ASP A 683 -23.31 55.23 -68.71
C ASP A 683 -21.76 55.10 -68.57
N GLU A 684 -21.05 55.10 -69.71
CA GLU A 684 -19.59 54.90 -69.92
C GLU A 684 -19.04 56.03 -70.85
N PRO A 685 -17.77 56.06 -71.36
CA PRO A 685 -16.52 55.35 -71.00
C PRO A 685 -15.26 56.28 -70.88
N GLY A 686 -14.10 55.70 -70.53
CA GLY A 686 -12.82 56.01 -71.22
C GLY A 686 -11.57 56.42 -70.39
N GLY A 687 -10.38 55.93 -70.78
CA GLY A 687 -9.07 56.47 -70.37
C GLY A 687 -7.98 55.46 -69.94
N ASP A 688 -7.30 54.85 -70.92
CA ASP A 688 -6.22 53.85 -70.77
C ASP A 688 -4.99 54.25 -69.91
N GLN A 689 -4.55 53.36 -69.00
CA GLN A 689 -3.16 52.86 -68.84
C GLN A 689 -2.95 51.90 -67.63
N GLY A 690 -2.12 50.86 -67.79
CA GLY A 690 -1.27 50.34 -66.68
C GLY A 690 -1.46 48.89 -66.17
N GLU A 691 -0.53 48.01 -66.58
CA GLU A 691 0.15 46.95 -65.79
C GLU A 691 -0.62 45.80 -65.05
N THR A 692 -0.50 44.59 -65.63
CA THR A 692 -0.24 43.29 -64.95
C THR A 692 -1.04 42.84 -63.72
N ALA A 693 -2.22 42.29 -64.01
CA ALA A 693 -2.66 40.93 -63.66
C ALA A 693 -2.10 40.21 -62.39
N GLN A 694 -3.02 39.87 -61.46
CA GLN A 694 -3.23 38.47 -61.06
C GLN A 694 -4.67 38.23 -60.57
N ARG A 695 -5.32 37.15 -61.04
CA ARG A 695 -6.70 36.78 -60.65
C ARG A 695 -6.73 36.24 -59.21
N LYS A 696 -7.45 36.90 -58.31
CA LYS A 696 -8.00 36.24 -57.11
C LYS A 696 -9.24 35.45 -57.52
N SER A 697 -9.23 34.13 -57.32
CA SER A 697 -10.44 33.31 -57.38
C SER A 697 -11.23 33.48 -56.08
N ALA A 698 -12.54 33.68 -56.18
CA ALA A 698 -13.41 33.77 -55.01
C ALA A 698 -13.64 32.37 -54.42
N GLY A 699 -12.99 32.07 -53.30
CA GLY A 699 -13.31 30.89 -52.50
C GLY A 699 -14.68 31.03 -51.84
N ARG A 700 -15.45 29.93 -51.77
CA ARG A 700 -16.70 29.90 -51.01
C ARG A 700 -16.46 30.24 -49.53
N PRO A 701 -17.40 30.91 -48.84
CA PRO A 701 -17.30 31.10 -47.39
C PRO A 701 -17.32 29.73 -46.71
N CYS A 702 -16.24 29.40 -46.00
CA CYS A 702 -16.15 28.21 -45.17
C CYS A 702 -16.70 28.57 -43.77
N PRO A 703 -17.60 27.76 -43.16
CA PRO A 703 -18.15 28.09 -41.85
C PRO A 703 -17.06 28.15 -40.76
N LYS A 704 -17.17 29.11 -39.84
CA LYS A 704 -16.27 29.25 -38.69
C LYS A 704 -16.39 27.98 -37.81
N ARG A 705 -15.36 27.12 -37.77
CA ARG A 705 -15.30 25.99 -36.83
C ARG A 705 -15.17 26.52 -35.39
N LEU A 706 -15.97 25.96 -34.48
CA LEU A 706 -16.07 26.39 -33.08
C LEU A 706 -14.92 25.85 -32.21
N PHE A 707 -14.37 24.69 -32.58
CA PHE A 707 -13.27 24.02 -31.88
C PHE A 707 -12.34 23.30 -32.86
N THR A 708 -11.19 22.86 -32.35
CA THR A 708 -10.13 22.15 -33.09
C THR A 708 -9.79 20.83 -32.39
N PHE A 709 -9.49 19.78 -33.17
CA PHE A 709 -9.08 18.48 -32.63
C PHE A 709 -7.56 18.36 -32.49
N SER A 710 -7.12 17.77 -31.38
CA SER A 710 -5.78 17.22 -31.17
C SER A 710 -5.92 15.74 -30.82
N LEU A 711 -4.94 14.90 -31.21
CA LEU A 711 -4.80 13.58 -30.59
C LEU A 711 -4.18 13.77 -29.21
N VAL A 712 -4.70 13.07 -28.20
CA VAL A 712 -4.28 13.21 -26.80
C VAL A 712 -4.03 11.85 -26.18
N ASN A 713 -3.26 11.81 -25.09
CA ASN A 713 -3.06 10.58 -24.31
C ASN A 713 -4.37 10.11 -23.64
N SER A 714 -4.36 8.86 -23.17
CA SER A 714 -5.54 8.17 -22.60
C SER A 714 -6.31 8.99 -21.55
N TYR A 715 -5.61 9.82 -20.76
CA TYR A 715 -6.19 10.68 -19.73
C TYR A 715 -6.79 12.02 -20.23
N GLY A 716 -6.66 12.35 -21.51
CA GLY A 716 -6.93 13.72 -22.02
C GLY A 716 -5.92 14.77 -21.51
N THR A 717 -4.80 14.31 -20.94
CA THR A 717 -3.73 15.05 -20.24
C THR A 717 -2.82 15.90 -21.14
N ALA A 718 -2.29 15.29 -22.21
CA ALA A 718 -1.29 15.88 -23.10
C ALA A 718 -1.60 15.59 -24.57
N ASP A 719 -1.24 16.52 -25.46
CA ASP A 719 -1.35 16.32 -26.90
C ASP A 719 -0.23 15.39 -27.39
N ILE A 720 -0.59 14.39 -28.20
CA ILE A 720 0.34 13.46 -28.87
C ILE A 720 0.71 13.99 -30.25
N ASN A 721 -0.29 14.38 -31.04
CA ASN A 721 -0.13 14.80 -32.43
C ASN A 721 -1.28 15.71 -32.88
N ALA A 722 -1.02 16.60 -33.84
CA ALA A 722 -2.06 17.37 -34.52
C ALA A 722 -2.73 16.52 -35.62
N LEU A 723 -4.06 16.60 -35.76
CA LEU A 723 -4.75 15.97 -36.89
C LEU A 723 -4.48 16.78 -38.17
N ALA A 724 -4.09 16.09 -39.25
CA ALA A 724 -3.82 16.73 -40.54
C ALA A 724 -5.08 17.37 -41.13
N THR A 725 -4.93 18.57 -41.67
CA THR A 725 -6.04 19.44 -42.13
C THR A 725 -6.65 19.05 -43.48
N ASP A 726 -5.93 18.27 -44.30
CA ASP A 726 -6.09 18.30 -45.75
C ASP A 726 -6.89 17.10 -46.30
N GLY A 727 -8.19 17.05 -46.00
CA GLY A 727 -9.20 16.26 -46.74
C GLY A 727 -9.02 14.73 -46.83
N LYS A 728 -8.01 14.16 -46.17
CA LYS A 728 -7.66 12.74 -46.20
C LYS A 728 -8.46 11.95 -45.16
N LEU A 729 -8.62 10.65 -45.42
CA LEU A 729 -9.15 9.69 -44.45
C LEU A 729 -8.23 9.63 -43.22
N LEU A 730 -8.81 9.78 -42.03
CA LEU A 730 -8.12 9.69 -40.75
C LEU A 730 -7.92 8.21 -40.41
N LYS A 731 -6.67 7.76 -40.35
CA LYS A 731 -6.31 6.45 -39.80
C LYS A 731 -6.32 6.52 -38.27
N LEU A 732 -7.50 6.42 -37.67
CA LEU A 732 -7.66 6.22 -36.23
C LEU A 732 -7.94 4.74 -35.95
N SER A 733 -7.35 4.24 -34.88
CA SER A 733 -7.57 2.90 -34.33
C SER A 733 -8.77 2.87 -33.38
N CYS A 734 -9.28 1.68 -33.09
CA CYS A 734 -10.41 1.49 -32.18
C CYS A 734 -9.94 1.34 -30.72
N LEU A 735 -10.87 1.62 -29.80
CA LEU A 735 -10.90 1.03 -28.45
C LEU A 735 -10.93 -0.51 -28.51
#